data_AF-A0A0F9P112-F1
#
_entry.id   AF-A0A0F9P112-F1
#
_cell.length_a   1.000
_cell.length_b   1.000
_cell.length_c   1.000
_cell.angle_alpha   90.00
_cell.angle_beta   90.00
_cell.angle_gamma   90.00
#
_symmetry.space_group_name_H-M   'P 1'
#
loop_
_entity.id
_entity.type
_entity.pdbx_description
1 polymer ?
#
loop_
_entity_poly.entity_id
_entity_poly.type
_entity_poly.pdbx_seq_one_letter_code
_entity_poly.pdbx_strand_id
1 'polypeptide(L)'
;MAAGDISAVIDTLVLTGCTVPRMVVIDGDYVVVSAYDGSLHGHIHTFTVDNVGAISDTVVDTWDFASTGLTPTILKIPGASDKYLLGYEGPASEGFIKSMTISTTGVITESFIDTVSTGARLVFGELLHTANAGDIGIAQCYLGVLESFSCDVDGNIGAAILDVEDYGHTPADPDNVIAIDGDYYVAAYADVIETFSVDVSGAITAVDSWDWGTESKTKILKIPGTTTYLMATKNTDTFGYIRSFTISNTGVITKSFIDNLKFEGTKCSDIISIIHCGGDYFAVSGVGGTDGFNGLIYTFECDSSGNIGAAVLDSMVFYDHDDYAGKYCAAPFMTYIQDDVYAVVHYRQSSFDGWVRSFTIEIPTGAIEETATFNSNSHIWDTETATFSSDSNISDIETETKTFNSNSHIWDTVTATFNSNSHIWDTETATFSSDSHLYTEATFSSNSYISTDGDISDVIDTQAVAVFQNPDIVHLDGDYVAVVGFDASNDGYVRTYTIDITGDISNTEVDSWLYDSVGPYPKIISIPGATDKYLLPYRESGGAGYTKSLTISINGVITKSFIDTLTTTGNFFEGQIFHTGNANNICFSNGFAGVLDSYTVDSGGNISASVIDTQDYGHATSPGNIININANYYVTVYDDDIETFSIDGSGNITAVDSWTSPAGTYTRIIKVPSSTIYIVAHVDGSNDGELFTLTISDTGVITKSTIDTLIFEAGICVEIGNILYLGGDYFAVVSRGGNGGLDGVVYTFSCDRSGNISNSVLDSLEFYDGTVNTCFKPRIIYVQGIIYAVVYYYQSSNSGFITTFSIEAPSIETATFNSNSYLYTEETATFNSDSHIWDTETATFNSDSYVWNVEIFNSNSHIWDTEIAT
;
A
#
# COMPACT_ATOMS: atom_id res chain seq x y z
N MET A 1 -15.79 29.06 -13.90
CA MET A 1 -15.97 30.48 -13.49
C MET A 1 -14.59 31.15 -13.57
N ALA A 2 -14.32 32.35 -13.06
CA ALA A 2 -12.93 32.80 -12.88
C ALA A 2 -12.33 32.10 -11.64
N ALA A 3 -11.00 32.04 -11.55
CA ALA A 3 -10.33 31.47 -10.39
C ALA A 3 -10.69 32.22 -9.10
N GLY A 4 -11.08 31.47 -8.07
CA GLY A 4 -11.62 31.98 -6.82
C GLY A 4 -13.11 32.33 -6.85
N ASP A 5 -13.83 32.16 -7.97
CA ASP A 5 -15.28 32.41 -8.02
C ASP A 5 -16.03 31.32 -7.24
N ILE A 6 -17.05 31.75 -6.48
CA ILE A 6 -17.90 30.87 -5.67
C ILE A 6 -19.22 30.65 -6.44
N SER A 7 -19.65 29.39 -6.58
CA SER A 7 -20.94 29.09 -7.21
C SER A 7 -22.11 29.57 -6.37
N ALA A 8 -23.32 29.58 -6.96
CA ALA A 8 -24.53 29.62 -6.14
C ALA A 8 -24.63 28.33 -5.29
N VAL A 9 -25.37 28.40 -4.17
CA VAL A 9 -25.71 27.22 -3.37
C VAL A 9 -26.34 26.16 -4.27
N ILE A 10 -25.77 24.96 -4.27
CA ILE A 10 -26.20 23.82 -5.06
C ILE A 10 -27.39 23.14 -4.39
N ASP A 11 -27.21 22.76 -3.12
CA ASP A 11 -28.24 22.07 -2.35
C ASP A 11 -28.26 22.54 -0.89
N THR A 12 -29.31 22.17 -0.15
CA THR A 12 -29.52 22.57 1.24
C THR A 12 -30.27 21.50 2.04
N LEU A 13 -29.67 21.08 3.16
CA LEU A 13 -30.29 20.20 4.15
C LEU A 13 -30.54 20.94 5.46
N VAL A 14 -31.70 20.70 6.08
CA VAL A 14 -32.06 21.26 7.40
C VAL A 14 -31.98 20.16 8.47
N LEU A 15 -31.15 20.39 9.48
CA LEU A 15 -30.95 19.52 10.63
C LEU A 15 -31.72 20.08 11.84
N THR A 16 -32.72 19.34 12.32
CA THR A 16 -33.54 19.80 13.45
C THR A 16 -32.74 19.74 14.75
N GLY A 17 -32.75 20.82 15.54
CA GLY A 17 -32.09 20.81 16.86
C GLY A 17 -30.54 20.84 16.80
N CYS A 18 -29.97 21.31 15.71
CA CYS A 18 -28.54 21.37 15.48
C CYS A 18 -28.01 22.81 15.69
N THR A 19 -27.56 23.16 16.90
CA THR A 19 -26.83 24.42 17.18
C THR A 19 -25.33 24.26 17.43
N VAL A 20 -24.57 25.30 17.05
CA VAL A 20 -23.09 25.31 17.05
C VAL A 20 -22.53 24.08 16.33
N PRO A 21 -22.91 23.89 15.05
CA PRO A 21 -22.53 22.70 14.30
C PRO A 21 -21.02 22.68 14.01
N ARG A 22 -20.43 21.50 14.14
CA ARG A 22 -19.11 21.15 13.59
C ARG A 22 -19.27 20.07 12.56
N MET A 23 -18.38 20.02 11.57
CA MET A 23 -18.46 19.08 10.47
C MET A 23 -17.15 18.31 10.33
N VAL A 24 -17.24 17.00 10.12
CA VAL A 24 -16.11 16.16 9.68
C VAL A 24 -16.55 15.28 8.52
N VAL A 25 -15.68 15.09 7.54
CA VAL A 25 -15.89 14.19 6.40
C VAL A 25 -15.48 12.78 6.82
N ILE A 26 -16.32 11.79 6.50
CA ILE A 26 -16.06 10.35 6.63
C ILE A 26 -15.61 9.86 5.26
N ASP A 27 -14.79 8.80 5.19
CA ASP A 27 -14.35 8.22 3.92
C ASP A 27 -15.55 7.98 2.97
N GLY A 28 -15.57 8.71 1.84
CA GLY A 28 -16.66 8.75 0.87
C GLY A 28 -17.60 9.97 0.99
N ASP A 29 -18.81 9.84 0.45
CA ASP A 29 -19.79 10.94 0.38
C ASP A 29 -20.38 11.36 1.75
N TYR A 30 -19.91 10.85 2.90
CA TYR A 30 -20.60 11.02 4.20
C TYR A 30 -20.01 12.13 5.07
N VAL A 31 -20.89 12.88 5.72
CA VAL A 31 -20.52 14.02 6.55
C VAL A 31 -21.21 13.93 7.91
N VAL A 32 -20.43 14.08 8.98
CA VAL A 32 -20.94 14.11 10.36
C VAL A 32 -21.13 15.54 10.81
N VAL A 33 -22.27 15.87 11.41
CA VAL A 33 -22.49 17.14 12.10
C VAL A 33 -22.85 16.91 13.56
N SER A 34 -22.01 17.42 14.46
CA SER A 34 -22.29 17.41 15.91
C SER A 34 -22.80 18.77 16.38
N ALA A 35 -23.83 18.78 17.22
CA ALA A 35 -24.47 19.99 17.72
C ALA A 35 -25.25 19.74 19.02
N TYR A 36 -25.76 20.80 19.65
CA TYR A 36 -26.75 20.67 20.74
C TYR A 36 -28.09 21.32 20.43
N ASP A 37 -29.18 20.86 21.02
CA ASP A 37 -30.51 21.45 20.81
C ASP A 37 -30.84 22.60 21.78
N GLY A 38 -31.99 23.26 21.60
CA GLY A 38 -32.47 24.30 22.52
C GLY A 38 -32.74 23.83 23.96
N SER A 39 -32.64 22.52 24.22
CA SER A 39 -32.71 21.87 25.54
C SER A 39 -31.33 21.39 26.04
N LEU A 40 -30.25 21.77 25.35
CA LEU A 40 -28.85 21.47 25.64
C LEU A 40 -28.43 20.02 25.37
N HIS A 41 -29.28 19.16 24.81
CA HIS A 41 -28.92 17.78 24.47
C HIS A 41 -27.90 17.77 23.34
N GLY A 42 -26.86 16.96 23.44
CA GLY A 42 -25.86 16.77 22.40
C GLY A 42 -26.32 15.72 21.39
N HIS A 43 -26.20 16.06 20.10
CA HIS A 43 -26.68 15.31 18.94
C HIS A 43 -25.57 15.15 17.91
N ILE A 44 -25.60 14.03 17.21
CA ILE A 44 -24.81 13.79 16.01
C ILE A 44 -25.74 13.38 14.88
N HIS A 45 -25.52 13.94 13.70
CA HIS A 45 -26.23 13.60 12.47
C HIS A 45 -25.23 13.17 11.40
N THR A 46 -25.59 12.18 10.60
CA THR A 46 -24.84 11.78 9.40
C THR A 46 -25.69 11.97 8.15
N PHE A 47 -25.11 12.43 7.06
CA PHE A 47 -25.80 12.59 5.76
C PHE A 47 -24.77 12.46 4.64
N THR A 48 -25.21 12.44 3.38
CA THR A 48 -24.29 12.41 2.24
C THR A 48 -24.25 13.72 1.45
N VAL A 49 -23.10 14.02 0.85
CA VAL A 49 -22.89 15.06 -0.16
C VAL A 49 -22.11 14.43 -1.31
N ASP A 50 -22.71 14.34 -2.50
CA ASP A 50 -22.05 13.73 -3.67
C ASP A 50 -21.06 14.68 -4.37
N ASN A 51 -20.37 14.19 -5.40
CA ASN A 51 -19.33 14.92 -6.14
C ASN A 51 -19.85 16.06 -7.02
N VAL A 52 -21.17 16.22 -7.13
CA VAL A 52 -21.78 17.39 -7.76
C VAL A 52 -22.42 18.32 -6.72
N GLY A 53 -22.20 18.05 -5.43
CA GLY A 53 -22.71 18.82 -4.31
C GLY A 53 -24.17 18.57 -3.97
N ALA A 54 -24.81 17.51 -4.46
CA ALA A 54 -26.17 17.15 -4.03
C ALA A 54 -26.13 16.52 -2.63
N ILE A 55 -27.02 16.97 -1.74
CA ILE A 55 -27.11 16.48 -0.37
C ILE A 55 -28.23 15.43 -0.29
N SER A 56 -28.05 14.37 0.52
CA SER A 56 -29.12 13.37 0.70
C SER A 56 -30.43 14.01 1.18
N ASP A 57 -31.55 13.58 0.59
CA ASP A 57 -32.90 14.04 0.95
C ASP A 57 -33.26 13.82 2.44
N THR A 58 -32.60 12.85 3.08
CA THR A 58 -32.75 12.55 4.51
C THR A 58 -31.40 12.33 5.18
N VAL A 59 -31.34 12.62 6.48
CA VAL A 59 -30.27 12.21 7.37
C VAL A 59 -30.17 10.68 7.35
N VAL A 60 -28.96 10.16 7.28
CA VAL A 60 -28.63 8.72 7.28
C VAL A 60 -28.87 8.14 8.67
N ASP A 61 -28.30 8.76 9.70
CA ASP A 61 -28.48 8.36 11.08
C ASP A 61 -28.42 9.56 12.06
N THR A 62 -28.98 9.40 13.25
CA THR A 62 -28.95 10.41 14.31
C THR A 62 -28.86 9.76 15.68
N TRP A 63 -27.95 10.28 16.51
CA TRP A 63 -27.80 9.83 17.89
C TRP A 63 -27.76 10.99 18.89
N ASP A 64 -28.64 10.91 19.90
CA ASP A 64 -28.68 11.79 21.07
C ASP A 64 -27.61 11.32 22.08
N PHE A 65 -26.36 11.75 21.91
CA PHE A 65 -25.22 11.21 22.64
C PHE A 65 -25.12 11.67 24.11
N ALA A 66 -25.74 12.81 24.47
CA ALA A 66 -25.72 13.32 25.84
C ALA A 66 -26.97 14.15 26.20
N SER A 67 -27.43 14.03 27.45
CA SER A 67 -28.50 14.88 27.99
C SER A 67 -28.05 16.33 28.26
N THR A 68 -26.74 16.59 28.25
CA THR A 68 -26.15 17.92 28.14
C THR A 68 -24.81 17.78 27.42
N GLY A 69 -24.72 18.32 26.19
CA GLY A 69 -23.56 18.16 25.31
C GLY A 69 -23.24 19.43 24.53
N LEU A 70 -22.82 20.48 25.23
CA LEU A 70 -22.64 21.81 24.66
C LEU A 70 -21.36 21.94 23.84
N THR A 71 -21.43 22.80 22.81
CA THR A 71 -20.31 23.17 21.93
C THR A 71 -19.46 21.97 21.51
N PRO A 72 -20.06 20.93 20.92
CA PRO A 72 -19.31 19.74 20.58
C PRO A 72 -18.31 20.03 19.47
N THR A 73 -17.19 19.33 19.53
CA THR A 73 -16.23 19.20 18.44
C THR A 73 -16.01 17.71 18.17
N ILE A 74 -15.73 17.38 16.92
CA ILE A 74 -15.56 16.00 16.47
C ILE A 74 -14.31 15.91 15.61
N LEU A 75 -13.55 14.84 15.80
CA LEU A 75 -12.30 14.56 15.11
C LEU A 75 -12.23 13.08 14.74
N LYS A 76 -11.84 12.75 13.51
CA LYS A 76 -11.54 11.36 13.11
C LYS A 76 -10.26 10.90 13.81
N ILE A 77 -10.26 9.69 14.37
CA ILE A 77 -9.04 9.12 14.95
C ILE A 77 -8.11 8.73 13.80
N PRO A 78 -6.86 9.24 13.77
CA PRO A 78 -5.89 8.86 12.74
C PRO A 78 -5.70 7.34 12.66
N GLY A 79 -5.62 6.80 11.44
CA GLY A 79 -5.46 5.36 11.19
C GLY A 79 -6.73 4.52 11.39
N ALA A 80 -7.81 5.09 11.94
CA ALA A 80 -9.06 4.36 12.13
C ALA A 80 -10.04 4.61 10.97
N SER A 81 -10.66 3.54 10.45
CA SER A 81 -11.65 3.66 9.37
C SER A 81 -13.01 4.17 9.86
N ASP A 82 -13.39 3.85 11.10
CA ASP A 82 -14.74 4.08 11.62
C ASP A 82 -14.76 4.68 13.04
N LYS A 83 -13.64 5.20 13.56
CA LYS A 83 -13.52 5.70 14.93
C LYS A 83 -13.32 7.23 14.99
N TYR A 84 -14.03 7.84 15.94
CA TYR A 84 -14.06 9.30 16.11
C TYR A 84 -13.97 9.69 17.58
N LEU A 85 -13.31 10.82 17.85
CA LEU A 85 -13.31 11.52 19.12
C LEU A 85 -14.36 12.63 19.12
N LEU A 86 -15.10 12.74 20.22
CA LEU A 86 -16.13 13.73 20.49
C LEU A 86 -15.77 14.48 21.77
N GLY A 87 -15.46 15.76 21.63
CA GLY A 87 -15.20 16.69 22.74
C GLY A 87 -16.43 17.56 23.01
N TYR A 88 -16.88 17.71 24.26
CA TYR A 88 -18.02 18.58 24.57
C TYR A 88 -18.05 19.06 26.03
N GLU A 89 -18.80 20.14 26.30
CA GLU A 89 -19.09 20.61 27.66
C GLU A 89 -20.37 19.95 28.22
N GLY A 90 -20.25 19.28 29.37
CA GLY A 90 -21.32 18.62 30.09
C GLY A 90 -22.04 19.49 31.13
N PRO A 91 -22.97 18.89 31.91
CA PRO A 91 -23.97 19.61 32.72
C PRO A 91 -23.41 20.42 33.90
N ALA A 92 -22.23 20.07 34.40
CA ALA A 92 -21.57 20.79 35.49
C ALA A 92 -20.41 21.69 34.99
N SER A 93 -20.41 22.04 33.70
CA SER A 93 -19.25 22.68 33.07
C SER A 93 -18.00 21.81 33.20
N GLU A 94 -18.17 20.51 32.99
CA GLU A 94 -17.08 19.53 32.88
C GLU A 94 -16.83 19.35 31.37
N GLY A 95 -15.58 19.30 30.93
CA GLY A 95 -15.32 18.85 29.56
C GLY A 95 -15.21 17.33 29.52
N PHE A 96 -15.75 16.75 28.46
CA PHE A 96 -15.69 15.32 28.18
C PHE A 96 -15.03 15.11 26.84
N ILE A 97 -14.19 14.09 26.76
CA ILE A 97 -13.69 13.53 25.52
C ILE A 97 -14.14 12.07 25.50
N LYS A 98 -14.80 11.68 24.42
CA LYS A 98 -15.34 10.34 24.25
C LYS A 98 -15.02 9.81 22.87
N SER A 99 -14.81 8.51 22.77
CA SER A 99 -14.63 7.84 21.48
C SER A 99 -15.89 7.08 21.09
N MET A 100 -16.15 7.00 19.80
CA MET A 100 -17.34 6.35 19.25
C MET A 100 -17.06 5.73 17.88
N THR A 101 -17.98 4.88 17.42
CA THR A 101 -17.94 4.25 16.09
C THR A 101 -19.02 4.83 15.18
N ILE A 102 -18.61 5.27 13.99
CA ILE A 102 -19.49 5.65 12.88
C ILE A 102 -19.00 4.87 11.66
N SER A 103 -19.85 3.99 11.10
CA SER A 103 -19.46 3.20 9.93
C SER A 103 -19.19 4.08 8.71
N THR A 104 -18.47 3.53 7.73
CA THR A 104 -18.24 4.16 6.41
C THR A 104 -19.53 4.45 5.65
N THR A 105 -20.64 3.81 6.03
CA THR A 105 -21.99 4.08 5.49
C THR A 105 -22.78 5.11 6.29
N GLY A 106 -22.13 5.80 7.24
CA GLY A 106 -22.73 6.82 8.09
C GLY A 106 -23.64 6.29 9.21
N VAL A 107 -23.62 5.01 9.54
CA VAL A 107 -24.42 4.44 10.65
C VAL A 107 -23.69 4.63 11.97
N ILE A 108 -24.38 5.20 12.96
CA ILE A 108 -23.82 5.49 14.28
C ILE A 108 -24.04 4.29 15.19
N THR A 109 -22.96 3.81 15.81
CA THR A 109 -23.10 2.88 16.93
C THR A 109 -23.44 3.68 18.18
N GLU A 110 -24.66 3.52 18.71
CA GLU A 110 -25.19 4.28 19.87
C GLU A 110 -24.56 3.89 21.22
N SER A 111 -23.24 3.77 21.26
CA SER A 111 -22.45 3.54 22.47
C SER A 111 -21.06 4.14 22.31
N PHE A 112 -20.57 4.77 23.37
CA PHE A 112 -19.17 5.17 23.44
C PHE A 112 -18.27 3.95 23.69
N ILE A 113 -17.09 3.99 23.10
CA ILE A 113 -16.02 3.00 23.33
C ILE A 113 -15.37 3.33 24.67
N ASP A 114 -14.92 4.58 24.83
CA ASP A 114 -14.25 5.04 26.03
C ASP A 114 -14.51 6.53 26.33
N THR A 115 -14.05 6.99 27.50
CA THR A 115 -14.22 8.37 27.95
C THR A 115 -13.16 8.83 28.94
N VAL A 116 -12.74 10.08 28.80
CA VAL A 116 -12.01 10.83 29.82
C VAL A 116 -12.71 12.16 30.10
N SER A 117 -12.56 12.67 31.32
CA SER A 117 -13.01 14.01 31.70
C SER A 117 -11.80 14.95 31.72
N THR A 118 -11.94 16.13 31.11
CA THR A 118 -10.92 17.19 31.18
C THR A 118 -10.96 17.88 32.54
N GLY A 119 -9.82 18.42 32.98
CA GLY A 119 -9.73 19.23 34.18
C GLY A 119 -10.36 20.62 34.02
N ALA A 120 -10.35 21.13 32.78
CA ALA A 120 -10.94 22.40 32.36
C ALA A 120 -12.19 22.20 31.48
N ARG A 121 -12.91 23.29 31.20
CA ARG A 121 -14.12 23.28 30.35
C ARG A 121 -13.74 23.22 28.87
N LEU A 122 -14.39 22.35 28.09
CA LEU A 122 -14.31 22.33 26.63
C LEU A 122 -15.37 23.23 25.97
N VAL A 123 -15.34 24.54 26.24
CA VAL A 123 -16.28 25.50 25.63
C VAL A 123 -15.68 26.05 24.34
N PHE A 124 -16.33 25.78 23.20
CA PHE A 124 -15.79 26.08 21.87
C PHE A 124 -14.39 25.50 21.62
N GLY A 125 -14.00 24.50 22.41
CA GLY A 125 -12.70 23.87 22.32
C GLY A 125 -12.51 23.11 21.01
N GLU A 126 -11.27 22.94 20.64
CA GLU A 126 -10.86 22.08 19.53
C GLU A 126 -10.14 20.84 20.06
N LEU A 127 -10.24 19.76 19.29
CA LEU A 127 -9.45 18.56 19.47
C LEU A 127 -8.46 18.45 18.32
N LEU A 128 -7.26 17.98 18.63
CA LEU A 128 -6.25 17.64 17.65
C LEU A 128 -5.59 16.33 18.07
N HIS A 129 -5.35 15.41 17.12
CA HIS A 129 -4.55 14.22 17.38
C HIS A 129 -3.11 14.49 16.92
N THR A 130 -2.14 14.09 17.73
CA THR A 130 -0.71 14.21 17.39
C THR A 130 -0.34 13.19 16.33
N ALA A 131 0.68 13.50 15.52
CA ALA A 131 1.17 12.61 14.47
C ALA A 131 2.15 11.54 14.99
N ASN A 132 2.52 11.62 16.28
CA ASN A 132 3.58 10.81 16.87
C ASN A 132 3.08 9.44 17.30
N ALA A 133 3.97 8.45 17.35
CA ALA A 133 3.71 7.06 17.77
C ALA A 133 3.22 6.88 19.24
N GLY A 134 2.88 7.97 19.93
CA GLY A 134 2.40 7.95 21.31
C GLY A 134 0.88 7.96 21.45
N ASP A 135 0.12 7.96 20.34
CA ASP A 135 -1.36 7.95 20.39
C ASP A 135 -1.90 9.09 21.27
N ILE A 136 -1.35 10.31 21.12
CA ILE A 136 -1.68 11.45 21.98
C ILE A 136 -2.68 12.37 21.29
N GLY A 137 -3.73 12.77 22.00
CA GLY A 137 -4.62 13.87 21.64
C GLY A 137 -4.38 15.12 22.48
N ILE A 138 -4.69 16.28 21.91
CA ILE A 138 -4.63 17.61 22.53
C ILE A 138 -6.04 18.18 22.56
N ALA A 139 -6.45 18.67 23.73
CA ALA A 139 -7.71 19.33 23.95
C ALA A 139 -7.47 20.80 24.30
N GLN A 140 -7.93 21.70 23.42
CA GLN A 140 -7.88 23.13 23.66
C GLN A 140 -9.08 23.54 24.53
N CYS A 141 -8.81 23.81 25.80
CA CYS A 141 -9.83 24.14 26.79
C CYS A 141 -9.96 25.65 27.01
N TYR A 142 -11.04 26.03 27.71
CA TYR A 142 -11.35 27.40 28.08
C TYR A 142 -10.23 28.05 28.95
N LEU A 143 -10.03 29.36 28.80
CA LEU A 143 -9.03 30.18 29.52
C LEU A 143 -7.55 29.92 29.19
N GLY A 144 -7.25 29.40 28.00
CA GLY A 144 -5.86 29.15 27.63
C GLY A 144 -5.27 27.87 28.21
N VAL A 145 -6.12 26.94 28.62
CA VAL A 145 -5.68 25.63 29.10
C VAL A 145 -5.55 24.67 27.93
N LEU A 146 -4.42 23.99 27.83
CA LEU A 146 -4.22 22.83 26.96
C LEU A 146 -4.10 21.59 27.83
N GLU A 147 -4.80 20.53 27.44
CA GLU A 147 -4.71 19.22 28.10
C GLU A 147 -4.33 18.15 27.08
N SER A 148 -3.47 17.21 27.46
CA SER A 148 -3.12 16.06 26.64
C SER A 148 -3.74 14.77 27.19
N PHE A 149 -4.08 13.83 26.32
CA PHE A 149 -4.65 12.54 26.67
C PHE A 149 -4.15 11.47 25.70
N SER A 150 -4.21 10.19 26.07
CA SER A 150 -3.94 9.10 25.12
C SER A 150 -5.24 8.62 24.46
N CYS A 151 -5.18 8.28 23.18
CA CYS A 151 -6.23 7.65 22.40
C CYS A 151 -5.61 6.76 21.32
N ASP A 152 -5.78 5.44 21.43
CA ASP A 152 -5.31 4.53 20.38
C ASP A 152 -6.27 4.48 19.17
N VAL A 153 -5.84 3.79 18.11
CA VAL A 153 -6.60 3.63 16.85
C VAL A 153 -7.94 2.92 17.04
N ASP A 154 -8.06 2.06 18.05
CA ASP A 154 -9.31 1.37 18.40
C ASP A 154 -10.29 2.30 19.15
N GLY A 155 -9.84 3.50 19.54
CA GLY A 155 -10.59 4.47 20.30
C GLY A 155 -10.56 4.24 21.81
N ASN A 156 -9.63 3.47 22.36
CA ASN A 156 -9.45 3.38 23.81
C ASN A 156 -8.77 4.66 24.31
N ILE A 157 -9.36 5.30 25.33
CA ILE A 157 -8.88 6.57 25.86
C ILE A 157 -8.22 6.32 27.22
N GLY A 158 -7.09 6.97 27.46
CA GLY A 158 -6.40 6.89 28.75
C GLY A 158 -7.32 7.25 29.93
N ALA A 159 -7.15 6.55 31.06
CA ALA A 159 -8.00 6.73 32.24
C ALA A 159 -7.92 8.13 32.90
N ALA A 160 -6.97 8.97 32.49
CA ALA A 160 -6.78 10.34 32.96
C ALA A 160 -6.04 11.19 31.93
N ILE A 161 -6.16 12.51 32.09
CA ILE A 161 -5.32 13.51 31.42
C ILE A 161 -3.85 13.29 31.76
N LEU A 162 -2.97 13.37 30.76
CA LEU A 162 -1.55 13.11 30.86
C LEU A 162 -0.79 14.33 31.37
N ASP A 163 -1.05 15.49 30.76
CA ASP A 163 -0.45 16.76 31.15
C ASP A 163 -1.41 17.94 30.93
N VAL A 164 -1.14 19.05 31.61
CA VAL A 164 -1.92 20.28 31.55
C VAL A 164 -0.98 21.47 31.53
N GLU A 165 -1.10 22.31 30.50
CA GLU A 165 -0.44 23.61 30.44
C GLU A 165 -1.49 24.73 30.48
N ASP A 166 -1.30 25.72 31.35
CA ASP A 166 -2.23 26.84 31.52
C ASP A 166 -1.51 28.16 31.22
N TYR A 167 -1.81 28.75 30.06
CA TYR A 167 -1.27 30.04 29.64
C TYR A 167 -1.91 31.25 30.34
N GLY A 168 -2.96 31.04 31.13
CA GLY A 168 -3.58 32.06 31.99
C GLY A 168 -4.33 33.15 31.24
N HIS A 169 -4.83 32.85 30.03
CA HIS A 169 -5.55 33.83 29.21
C HIS A 169 -6.96 34.08 29.79
N THR A 170 -7.29 35.33 30.14
CA THR A 170 -8.58 35.65 30.79
C THR A 170 -9.26 36.91 30.21
N PRO A 171 -10.51 36.80 29.68
CA PRO A 171 -11.13 35.62 29.08
C PRO A 171 -10.66 35.45 27.64
N ALA A 172 -10.07 34.30 27.32
CA ALA A 172 -9.81 33.91 25.95
C ALA A 172 -10.62 32.67 25.60
N ASP A 173 -11.56 32.85 24.67
CA ASP A 173 -12.24 31.72 24.03
C ASP A 173 -11.18 30.98 23.20
N PRO A 174 -11.12 29.64 23.28
CA PRO A 174 -10.29 28.87 22.37
C PRO A 174 -10.78 29.10 20.95
N ASP A 175 -9.84 29.17 20.02
CA ASP A 175 -10.13 29.49 18.64
C ASP A 175 -9.80 28.29 17.74
N ASN A 176 -8.53 28.01 17.46
CA ASN A 176 -8.15 26.73 16.89
C ASN A 176 -6.71 26.32 17.25
N VAL A 177 -6.46 25.01 17.25
CA VAL A 177 -5.14 24.41 17.42
C VAL A 177 -4.76 23.64 16.16
N ILE A 178 -3.55 23.86 15.65
CA ILE A 178 -3.04 23.19 14.44
C ILE A 178 -1.60 22.75 14.64
N ALA A 179 -1.17 21.75 13.88
CA ALA A 179 0.21 21.30 13.84
C ALA A 179 1.14 22.32 13.17
N ILE A 180 2.38 22.41 13.66
CA ILE A 180 3.46 23.19 13.05
C ILE A 180 4.37 22.26 12.23
N ASP A 181 5.08 21.36 12.90
CA ASP A 181 6.04 20.39 12.35
C ASP A 181 6.52 19.50 13.50
N GLY A 182 6.72 18.21 13.27
CA GLY A 182 7.06 17.24 14.31
C GLY A 182 6.12 17.33 15.53
N ASP A 183 6.76 17.37 16.70
CA ASP A 183 6.14 17.51 18.01
C ASP A 183 5.59 18.92 18.30
N TYR A 184 5.67 19.88 17.37
CA TYR A 184 5.34 21.28 17.61
C TYR A 184 3.96 21.68 17.07
N TYR A 185 3.26 22.50 17.85
CA TYR A 185 1.88 22.92 17.63
C TYR A 185 1.70 24.40 17.94
N VAL A 186 0.64 24.99 17.39
CA VAL A 186 0.21 26.36 17.70
C VAL A 186 -1.26 26.37 18.08
N ALA A 187 -1.57 26.99 19.21
CA ALA A 187 -2.92 27.26 19.66
C ALA A 187 -3.21 28.76 19.50
N ALA A 188 -4.27 29.06 18.76
CA ALA A 188 -4.79 30.41 18.65
C ALA A 188 -5.88 30.66 19.69
N TYR A 189 -5.84 31.87 20.21
CA TYR A 189 -6.82 32.49 21.07
C TYR A 189 -7.19 33.86 20.49
N ALA A 190 -8.05 34.61 21.18
CA ALA A 190 -8.59 35.87 20.69
C ALA A 190 -7.54 36.84 20.10
N ASP A 191 -6.48 37.16 20.85
CA ASP A 191 -5.45 38.15 20.50
C ASP A 191 -4.01 37.64 20.64
N VAL A 192 -3.87 36.34 20.88
CA VAL A 192 -2.60 35.69 21.18
C VAL A 192 -2.54 34.31 20.52
N ILE A 193 -1.35 33.95 20.08
CA ILE A 193 -1.00 32.57 19.74
C ILE A 193 0.09 32.08 20.67
N GLU A 194 -0.04 30.83 21.07
CA GLU A 194 0.92 30.10 21.89
C GLU A 194 1.44 28.91 21.08
N THR A 195 2.75 28.75 21.02
CA THR A 195 3.39 27.59 20.41
C THR A 195 3.95 26.70 21.49
N PHE A 196 3.87 25.40 21.27
CA PHE A 196 4.24 24.40 22.26
C PHE A 196 4.68 23.12 21.58
N SER A 197 5.40 22.27 22.31
CA SER A 197 5.69 20.91 21.89
C SER A 197 4.96 19.89 22.75
N VAL A 198 4.62 18.74 22.18
CA VAL A 198 4.06 17.59 22.91
C VAL A 198 4.91 16.36 22.65
N ASP A 199 5.51 15.80 23.70
CA ASP A 199 6.32 14.58 23.56
C ASP A 199 5.47 13.30 23.56
N VAL A 200 6.11 12.15 23.30
CA VAL A 200 5.45 10.82 23.24
C VAL A 200 4.80 10.37 24.56
N SER A 201 5.12 11.03 25.69
CA SER A 201 4.45 10.78 26.97
C SER A 201 3.22 11.65 27.18
N GLY A 202 2.96 12.58 26.25
CA GLY A 202 1.94 13.60 26.34
C GLY A 202 2.37 14.86 27.10
N ALA A 203 3.66 15.03 27.44
CA ALA A 203 4.10 16.21 28.17
C ALA A 203 4.07 17.46 27.28
N ILE A 204 3.41 18.52 27.74
CA ILE A 204 3.25 19.79 27.03
C ILE A 204 4.36 20.74 27.49
N THR A 205 5.11 21.31 26.54
CA THR A 205 6.14 22.31 26.83
C THR A 205 5.90 23.57 26.02
N ALA A 206 5.69 24.71 26.68
CA ALA A 206 5.59 26.00 26.03
C ALA A 206 6.89 26.38 25.30
N VAL A 207 6.78 26.95 24.09
CA VAL A 207 7.91 27.27 23.20
C VAL A 207 8.04 28.77 22.99
N ASP A 208 7.02 29.43 22.43
CA ASP A 208 6.99 30.87 22.15
C ASP A 208 5.56 31.39 22.12
N SER A 209 5.40 32.70 22.36
CA SER A 209 4.11 33.37 22.40
C SER A 209 4.12 34.68 21.63
N TRP A 210 3.00 35.01 21.01
CA TRP A 210 2.85 36.32 20.37
C TRP A 210 1.47 36.90 20.63
N ASP A 211 1.45 37.97 21.43
CA ASP A 211 0.32 38.88 21.60
C ASP A 211 0.52 40.08 20.65
N TRP A 212 -0.46 40.34 19.78
CA TRP A 212 -0.43 41.44 18.82
C TRP A 212 -1.47 42.54 19.11
N GLY A 213 -2.18 42.49 20.24
CA GLY A 213 -3.02 43.59 20.70
C GLY A 213 -4.47 43.23 20.99
N THR A 214 -5.42 43.91 20.34
CA THR A 214 -6.84 43.89 20.75
C THR A 214 -7.76 43.34 19.66
N GLU A 215 -7.27 42.39 18.86
CA GLU A 215 -8.09 41.69 17.87
C GLU A 215 -8.82 40.51 18.55
N SER A 216 -9.74 39.86 17.84
CA SER A 216 -10.54 38.75 18.38
C SER A 216 -10.99 37.83 17.25
N LYS A 217 -11.55 36.66 17.58
CA LYS A 217 -12.09 35.69 16.60
C LYS A 217 -11.01 35.28 15.62
N THR A 218 -9.94 34.72 16.17
CA THR A 218 -8.74 34.39 15.41
C THR A 218 -8.91 33.00 14.83
N LYS A 219 -8.59 32.82 13.55
CA LYS A 219 -8.39 31.49 12.98
C LYS A 219 -7.06 31.47 12.25
N ILE A 220 -6.25 30.46 12.56
CA ILE A 220 -4.96 30.26 11.91
C ILE A 220 -5.02 29.09 10.94
N LEU A 221 -4.32 29.23 9.82
CA LEU A 221 -4.12 28.18 8.83
C LEU A 221 -2.67 28.22 8.37
N LYS A 222 -2.04 27.07 8.24
CA LYS A 222 -0.70 27.00 7.64
C LYS A 222 -0.82 27.04 6.12
N ILE A 223 0.02 27.83 5.46
CA ILE A 223 0.17 27.74 4.01
C ILE A 223 0.97 26.47 3.70
N PRO A 224 0.42 25.53 2.93
CA PRO A 224 1.11 24.30 2.53
C PRO A 224 2.56 24.53 2.12
N GLY A 225 3.50 23.79 2.73
CA GLY A 225 4.89 23.75 2.27
C GLY A 225 5.79 24.84 2.77
N THR A 226 5.25 25.73 3.60
CA THR A 226 5.96 26.92 4.02
C THR A 226 5.94 27.08 5.54
N THR A 227 6.92 27.80 6.07
CA THR A 227 6.84 28.29 7.45
C THR A 227 5.86 29.46 7.59
N THR A 228 5.01 29.71 6.60
CA THR A 228 4.11 30.86 6.49
C THR A 228 2.71 30.44 6.90
N TYR A 229 2.05 31.32 7.64
CA TYR A 229 0.72 31.10 8.20
C TYR A 229 -0.18 32.26 7.85
N LEU A 230 -1.44 31.94 7.58
CA LEU A 230 -2.53 32.88 7.48
C LEU A 230 -3.25 32.98 8.83
N MET A 231 -3.72 34.18 9.14
CA MET A 231 -4.48 34.51 10.32
C MET A 231 -5.68 35.35 9.91
N ALA A 232 -6.88 34.81 10.08
CA ALA A 232 -8.12 35.56 9.99
C ALA A 232 -8.44 36.15 11.36
N THR A 233 -8.69 37.46 11.44
CA THR A 233 -8.99 38.18 12.69
C THR A 233 -10.09 39.21 12.49
N LYS A 234 -10.79 39.51 13.58
CA LYS A 234 -11.67 40.67 13.68
C LYS A 234 -11.00 41.75 14.52
N ASN A 235 -10.85 42.94 13.94
CA ASN A 235 -10.31 44.09 14.66
C ASN A 235 -11.38 44.80 15.52
N THR A 236 -10.95 45.80 16.30
CA THR A 236 -11.82 46.58 17.19
C THR A 236 -12.87 47.44 16.47
N ASP A 237 -12.61 47.80 15.21
CA ASP A 237 -13.57 48.49 14.34
C ASP A 237 -14.60 47.52 13.71
N THR A 238 -14.57 46.25 14.12
CA THR A 238 -15.41 45.17 13.57
C THR A 238 -15.14 44.89 12.09
N PHE A 239 -13.93 45.11 11.60
CA PHE A 239 -13.53 44.69 10.25
C PHE A 239 -12.82 43.34 10.31
N GLY A 240 -13.05 42.53 9.28
CA GLY A 240 -12.35 41.25 9.09
C GLY A 240 -11.05 41.47 8.32
N TYR A 241 -9.95 40.90 8.82
CA TYR A 241 -8.65 40.90 8.17
C TYR A 241 -8.12 39.48 8.00
N ILE A 242 -7.47 39.23 6.87
CA ILE A 242 -6.50 38.16 6.70
C ILE A 242 -5.12 38.77 6.85
N ARG A 243 -4.23 38.12 7.57
CA ARG A 243 -2.83 38.52 7.76
C ARG A 243 -1.93 37.33 7.56
N SER A 244 -0.72 37.55 7.08
CA SER A 244 0.31 36.52 6.95
C SER A 244 1.46 36.76 7.91
N PHE A 245 2.08 35.70 8.40
CA PHE A 245 3.24 35.73 9.30
C PHE A 245 4.01 34.40 9.22
N THR A 246 5.10 34.25 9.97
CA THR A 246 5.85 32.98 9.97
C THR A 246 6.08 32.41 11.36
N ILE A 247 6.04 31.08 11.42
CA ILE A 247 6.43 30.26 12.56
C ILE A 247 7.47 29.26 12.05
N SER A 248 8.63 29.20 12.68
CA SER A 248 9.65 28.18 12.34
C SER A 248 9.14 26.78 12.67
N ASN A 249 9.74 25.76 12.08
CA ASN A 249 9.46 24.35 12.38
C ASN A 249 9.58 23.98 13.88
N THR A 250 10.38 24.72 14.66
CA THR A 250 10.51 24.51 16.11
C THR A 250 9.68 25.49 16.93
N GLY A 251 8.57 26.01 16.40
CA GLY A 251 7.63 26.88 17.10
C GLY A 251 8.01 28.36 17.29
N VAL A 252 9.19 28.82 16.87
CA VAL A 252 9.57 30.25 17.04
C VAL A 252 8.80 31.17 16.09
N ILE A 253 8.16 32.22 16.63
CA ILE A 253 7.30 33.14 15.87
C ILE A 253 8.10 34.39 15.46
N THR A 254 7.92 34.90 14.23
CA THR A 254 8.61 36.13 13.77
C THR A 254 8.05 37.43 14.33
N LYS A 255 6.87 37.38 14.95
CA LYS A 255 6.18 38.47 15.67
C LYS A 255 5.97 39.74 14.84
N SER A 256 5.77 39.58 13.54
CA SER A 256 5.42 40.65 12.62
C SER A 256 4.60 40.10 11.46
N PHE A 257 3.62 40.87 10.99
CA PHE A 257 2.88 40.52 9.78
C PHE A 257 3.71 40.80 8.52
N ILE A 258 3.63 39.91 7.55
CA ILE A 258 4.20 40.05 6.21
C ILE A 258 3.28 40.92 5.36
N ASP A 259 2.00 40.52 5.28
CA ASP A 259 0.98 41.22 4.52
C ASP A 259 -0.40 41.17 5.22
N ASN A 260 -1.36 41.92 4.68
CA ASN A 260 -2.74 41.95 5.17
C ASN A 260 -3.75 42.32 4.08
N LEU A 261 -4.92 41.67 4.14
CA LEU A 261 -6.09 41.98 3.34
C LEU A 261 -7.30 42.25 4.24
N LYS A 262 -8.01 43.36 4.02
CA LYS A 262 -9.30 43.61 4.66
C LYS A 262 -10.41 42.92 3.85
N PHE A 263 -10.84 41.74 4.27
CA PHE A 263 -11.85 40.95 3.55
C PHE A 263 -13.29 41.40 3.84
N GLU A 264 -13.58 41.81 5.09
CA GLU A 264 -14.89 42.32 5.49
C GLU A 264 -14.75 43.77 5.97
N GLY A 265 -15.21 44.69 5.13
CA GLY A 265 -15.05 46.12 5.32
C GLY A 265 -16.23 46.85 5.97
N THR A 266 -17.36 46.19 6.22
CA THR A 266 -18.53 46.77 6.89
C THR A 266 -18.61 46.35 8.35
N LYS A 267 -18.87 45.08 8.62
CA LYS A 267 -19.00 44.55 9.98
C LYS A 267 -18.84 43.03 9.97
N CYS A 268 -17.75 42.55 10.55
CA CYS A 268 -17.48 41.18 10.92
C CYS A 268 -17.91 40.97 12.38
N SER A 269 -18.78 40.00 12.61
CA SER A 269 -19.24 39.59 13.93
C SER A 269 -18.48 38.37 14.42
N ASP A 270 -18.26 37.40 13.54
CA ASP A 270 -17.62 36.13 13.86
C ASP A 270 -16.79 35.59 12.68
N ILE A 271 -15.75 34.84 12.99
CA ILE A 271 -14.88 34.13 12.04
C ILE A 271 -14.76 32.71 12.59
N ILE A 272 -15.09 31.71 11.78
CA ILE A 272 -15.24 30.35 12.28
C ILE A 272 -14.34 29.37 11.54
N SER A 273 -14.16 29.51 10.22
CA SER A 273 -13.25 28.64 9.47
C SER A 273 -12.51 29.41 8.39
N ILE A 274 -11.28 28.98 8.14
CA ILE A 274 -10.43 29.37 7.03
C ILE A 274 -9.87 28.07 6.44
N ILE A 275 -9.96 27.92 5.12
CA ILE A 275 -9.57 26.69 4.43
C ILE A 275 -8.70 27.04 3.22
N HIS A 276 -7.83 26.10 2.85
CA HIS A 276 -7.09 26.13 1.59
C HIS A 276 -7.97 25.49 0.52
N CYS A 277 -8.06 26.13 -0.65
CA CYS A 277 -8.90 25.67 -1.76
C CYS A 277 -8.09 25.02 -2.89
N GLY A 278 -6.75 25.02 -2.81
CA GLY A 278 -5.85 24.59 -3.89
C GLY A 278 -4.99 25.75 -4.41
N GLY A 279 -3.74 25.46 -4.78
CA GLY A 279 -2.76 26.45 -5.25
C GLY A 279 -2.59 27.63 -4.28
N ASP A 280 -2.65 28.86 -4.79
CA ASP A 280 -2.59 30.08 -3.99
C ASP A 280 -3.97 30.54 -3.45
N TYR A 281 -5.03 29.74 -3.57
CA TYR A 281 -6.40 30.16 -3.29
C TYR A 281 -6.90 29.68 -1.92
N PHE A 282 -7.57 30.57 -1.19
CA PHE A 282 -8.07 30.33 0.16
C PHE A 282 -9.48 30.90 0.33
N ALA A 283 -10.24 30.31 1.25
CA ALA A 283 -11.57 30.79 1.61
C ALA A 283 -11.71 31.00 3.13
N VAL A 284 -12.49 32.00 3.52
CA VAL A 284 -12.86 32.27 4.91
C VAL A 284 -14.37 32.34 5.07
N SER A 285 -14.92 31.63 6.07
CA SER A 285 -16.31 31.76 6.49
C SER A 285 -16.45 32.67 7.70
N GLY A 286 -17.53 33.43 7.72
CA GLY A 286 -17.85 34.26 8.88
C GLY A 286 -19.29 34.73 8.92
N VAL A 287 -19.57 35.49 9.96
CA VAL A 287 -20.83 36.23 10.11
C VAL A 287 -20.53 37.71 9.97
N GLY A 288 -21.23 38.40 9.08
CA GLY A 288 -20.92 39.79 8.77
C GLY A 288 -21.94 40.53 7.91
N GLY A 289 -21.47 41.40 7.02
CA GLY A 289 -22.31 42.22 6.15
C GLY A 289 -22.68 43.57 6.75
N THR A 290 -23.71 44.21 6.18
CA THR A 290 -24.06 45.61 6.53
C THR A 290 -24.59 45.77 7.95
N ASP A 291 -25.27 44.76 8.46
CA ASP A 291 -25.83 44.70 9.81
C ASP A 291 -25.02 43.79 10.76
N GLY A 292 -24.11 42.97 10.20
CA GLY A 292 -23.24 42.05 10.91
C GLY A 292 -23.88 40.70 11.19
N PHE A 293 -24.86 40.28 10.40
CA PHE A 293 -25.65 39.08 10.69
C PHE A 293 -25.81 38.08 9.54
N ASN A 294 -25.28 38.42 8.36
CA ASN A 294 -25.30 37.53 7.20
C ASN A 294 -24.24 36.45 7.34
N GLY A 295 -24.55 35.26 6.83
CA GLY A 295 -23.56 34.20 6.63
C GLY A 295 -22.82 34.44 5.32
N LEU A 296 -21.50 34.60 5.41
CA LEU A 296 -20.65 35.03 4.31
C LEU A 296 -19.46 34.10 4.11
N ILE A 297 -19.07 33.94 2.84
CA ILE A 297 -17.83 33.32 2.40
C ILE A 297 -17.09 34.33 1.54
N TYR A 298 -15.78 34.41 1.71
CA TYR A 298 -14.88 35.22 0.89
C TYR A 298 -13.73 34.36 0.41
N THR A 299 -13.35 34.52 -0.86
CA THR A 299 -12.15 33.92 -1.43
C THR A 299 -11.07 34.98 -1.65
N PHE A 300 -9.82 34.57 -1.51
CA PHE A 300 -8.66 35.43 -1.72
C PHE A 300 -7.45 34.58 -2.15
N GLU A 301 -6.45 35.25 -2.72
CA GLU A 301 -5.17 34.64 -3.07
C GLU A 301 -4.09 34.97 -2.03
N CYS A 302 -3.19 34.04 -1.76
CA CYS A 302 -1.95 34.28 -1.02
C CYS A 302 -0.85 33.38 -1.54
N ASP A 303 0.31 33.94 -1.88
CA ASP A 303 1.46 33.14 -2.30
C ASP A 303 2.18 32.47 -1.13
N SER A 304 3.06 31.51 -1.44
CA SER A 304 3.90 30.78 -0.48
C SER A 304 4.81 31.67 0.40
N SER A 305 5.12 32.89 -0.05
CA SER A 305 5.89 33.87 0.72
C SER A 305 5.04 34.70 1.67
N GLY A 306 3.72 34.52 1.65
CA GLY A 306 2.76 35.25 2.46
C GLY A 306 2.33 36.59 1.87
N ASN A 307 2.55 36.85 0.58
CA ASN A 307 1.99 38.04 -0.06
C ASN A 307 0.52 37.78 -0.38
N ILE A 308 -0.37 38.61 0.15
CA ILE A 308 -1.81 38.42 0.01
C ILE A 308 -2.29 39.29 -1.16
N GLY A 309 -3.21 38.75 -1.97
CA GLY A 309 -3.85 39.49 -3.04
C GLY A 309 -4.44 40.82 -2.58
N ALA A 310 -4.37 41.83 -3.44
CA ALA A 310 -4.77 43.20 -3.07
C ALA A 310 -6.28 43.38 -2.83
N ALA A 311 -7.10 42.37 -3.17
CA ALA A 311 -8.55 42.38 -3.02
C ALA A 311 -9.09 40.96 -2.79
N VAL A 312 -10.30 40.89 -2.23
CA VAL A 312 -11.14 39.68 -2.27
C VAL A 312 -11.41 39.32 -3.73
N LEU A 313 -11.31 38.03 -4.05
CA LEU A 313 -11.58 37.50 -5.39
C LEU A 313 -13.08 37.42 -5.62
N ASP A 314 -13.79 36.71 -4.74
CA ASP A 314 -15.24 36.62 -4.76
C ASP A 314 -15.85 36.53 -3.34
N SER A 315 -17.15 36.74 -3.25
CA SER A 315 -17.90 36.63 -2.00
C SER A 315 -19.30 36.06 -2.23
N MET A 316 -19.72 35.12 -1.37
CA MET A 316 -21.07 34.56 -1.37
C MET A 316 -21.79 34.85 -0.06
N VAL A 317 -23.05 35.28 -0.16
CA VAL A 317 -24.00 35.29 0.96
C VAL A 317 -24.77 33.96 0.95
N PHE A 318 -24.34 32.97 1.75
CA PHE A 318 -25.07 31.71 1.87
C PHE A 318 -26.28 31.81 2.82
N TYR A 319 -26.30 32.85 3.67
CA TYR A 319 -27.44 33.16 4.52
C TYR A 319 -27.68 34.66 4.60
N ASP A 320 -28.77 35.12 3.98
CA ASP A 320 -29.22 36.51 4.09
C ASP A 320 -30.17 36.67 5.30
N HIS A 321 -29.78 37.53 6.24
CA HIS A 321 -30.61 37.86 7.39
C HIS A 321 -31.92 38.54 7.01
N ASP A 322 -31.90 39.42 6.00
CA ASP A 322 -33.02 40.29 5.66
C ASP A 322 -34.22 39.48 5.13
N ASP A 323 -33.93 38.37 4.44
CA ASP A 323 -34.93 37.40 3.98
C ASP A 323 -35.63 36.66 5.15
N TYR A 324 -35.06 36.73 6.36
CA TYR A 324 -35.47 35.96 7.52
C TYR A 324 -35.80 36.80 8.76
N ALA A 325 -36.47 37.94 8.60
CA ALA A 325 -37.26 38.65 9.62
C ALA A 325 -36.68 38.65 11.07
N GLY A 326 -35.45 39.14 11.24
CA GLY A 326 -34.85 39.28 12.58
C GLY A 326 -34.11 38.03 13.10
N LYS A 327 -33.69 37.13 12.21
CA LYS A 327 -33.00 35.88 12.55
C LYS A 327 -31.61 35.82 11.90
N TYR A 328 -30.57 35.71 12.71
CA TYR A 328 -29.18 35.91 12.29
C TYR A 328 -28.44 34.58 12.07
N CYS A 329 -27.44 34.56 11.19
CA CYS A 329 -26.51 33.44 11.03
C CYS A 329 -25.61 33.31 12.27
N ALA A 330 -25.29 32.08 12.68
CA ALA A 330 -24.35 31.82 13.77
C ALA A 330 -23.55 30.54 13.53
N ALA A 331 -22.30 30.55 14.02
CA ALA A 331 -21.32 29.47 13.93
C ALA A 331 -21.20 28.80 12.54
N PRO A 332 -20.94 29.55 11.45
CA PRO A 332 -20.77 28.94 10.13
C PRO A 332 -19.44 28.21 9.97
N PHE A 333 -19.45 26.88 10.02
CA PHE A 333 -18.28 26.05 9.81
C PHE A 333 -18.24 25.54 8.37
N MET A 334 -17.15 25.80 7.65
CA MET A 334 -16.93 25.33 6.28
C MET A 334 -15.91 24.19 6.26
N THR A 335 -16.12 23.21 5.39
CA THR A 335 -15.17 22.16 5.08
C THR A 335 -15.12 21.90 3.58
N TYR A 336 -13.98 21.37 3.13
CA TYR A 336 -13.83 20.71 1.85
C TYR A 336 -14.56 19.36 1.86
N ILE A 337 -15.15 18.96 0.72
CA ILE A 337 -15.82 17.67 0.53
C ILE A 337 -14.99 16.81 -0.44
N GLN A 338 -15.02 17.15 -1.74
CA GLN A 338 -14.26 16.50 -2.82
C GLN A 338 -14.26 17.39 -4.07
N ASP A 339 -13.27 17.24 -4.96
CA ASP A 339 -13.09 18.02 -6.19
C ASP A 339 -13.11 19.55 -5.95
N ASP A 340 -14.09 20.25 -6.51
CA ASP A 340 -14.34 21.67 -6.29
C ASP A 340 -15.51 21.91 -5.33
N VAL A 341 -16.03 20.86 -4.67
CA VAL A 341 -17.22 20.90 -3.81
C VAL A 341 -16.85 21.16 -2.34
N TYR A 342 -17.56 22.13 -1.76
CA TYR A 342 -17.44 22.53 -0.36
C TYR A 342 -18.82 22.52 0.30
N ALA A 343 -18.83 22.33 1.61
CA ALA A 343 -20.02 22.46 2.43
C ALA A 343 -19.82 23.50 3.54
N VAL A 344 -20.86 24.28 3.81
CA VAL A 344 -20.94 25.14 5.00
C VAL A 344 -22.15 24.73 5.83
N VAL A 345 -21.91 24.49 7.12
CA VAL A 345 -22.96 24.29 8.10
C VAL A 345 -23.05 25.51 9.00
N HIS A 346 -24.27 25.95 9.27
CA HIS A 346 -24.52 27.04 10.20
C HIS A 346 -25.82 26.75 10.96
N TYR A 347 -26.09 27.48 12.03
CA TYR A 347 -27.39 27.41 12.67
C TYR A 347 -28.08 28.76 12.73
N ARG A 348 -29.38 28.71 12.97
CA ARG A 348 -30.24 29.89 13.11
C ARG A 348 -30.67 30.03 14.56
N GLN A 349 -30.17 31.07 15.24
CA GLN A 349 -30.40 31.24 16.69
C GLN A 349 -31.88 31.18 17.13
N SER A 350 -32.82 31.57 16.26
CA SER A 350 -34.25 31.58 16.62
C SER A 350 -34.96 30.22 16.52
N SER A 351 -34.42 29.24 15.77
CA SER A 351 -35.07 27.94 15.58
C SER A 351 -34.30 26.77 16.18
N PHE A 352 -33.04 26.98 16.56
CA PHE A 352 -32.12 25.92 16.98
C PHE A 352 -31.87 24.86 15.90
N ASP A 353 -32.23 25.12 14.64
CA ASP A 353 -31.97 24.22 13.52
C ASP A 353 -30.65 24.58 12.84
N GLY A 354 -29.94 23.54 12.43
CA GLY A 354 -28.74 23.59 11.60
C GLY A 354 -29.13 23.52 10.13
N TRP A 355 -28.31 24.15 9.29
CA TRP A 355 -28.50 24.24 7.85
C TRP A 355 -27.16 23.91 7.22
N VAL A 356 -27.14 22.86 6.40
CA VAL A 356 -26.00 22.47 5.58
C VAL A 356 -26.26 22.97 4.17
N ARG A 357 -25.25 23.57 3.55
CA ARG A 357 -25.31 24.07 2.18
C ARG A 357 -24.06 23.68 1.44
N SER A 358 -24.23 23.15 0.23
CA SER A 358 -23.14 22.82 -0.69
C SER A 358 -22.99 23.88 -1.77
N PHE A 359 -21.77 24.06 -2.28
CA PHE A 359 -21.40 24.97 -3.35
C PHE A 359 -20.04 24.56 -3.92
N THR A 360 -19.63 25.14 -5.06
CA THR A 360 -18.28 24.99 -5.57
C THR A 360 -17.45 26.27 -5.46
N ILE A 361 -16.13 26.11 -5.38
CA ILE A 361 -15.17 27.22 -5.56
C ILE A 361 -14.30 26.86 -6.77
N GLU A 362 -14.34 27.70 -7.80
CA GLU A 362 -13.58 27.45 -9.02
C GLU A 362 -12.09 27.72 -8.81
N ILE A 363 -11.26 26.73 -9.14
CA ILE A 363 -9.80 26.84 -9.19
C ILE A 363 -9.37 26.65 -10.66
N PRO A 364 -8.36 27.38 -11.18
CA PRO A 364 -8.12 27.42 -12.62
C PRO A 364 -7.67 26.06 -13.18
N THR A 365 -8.47 25.50 -14.10
CA THR A 365 -8.12 24.29 -14.88
C THR A 365 -6.94 24.57 -15.82
N GLY A 366 -5.79 23.98 -15.51
CA GLY A 366 -4.53 24.26 -16.21
C GLY A 366 -3.65 25.31 -15.52
N ALA A 367 -3.90 25.62 -14.24
CA ALA A 367 -2.76 25.67 -13.33
C ALA A 367 -2.05 24.32 -13.51
N ILE A 368 -0.97 24.34 -14.27
CA ILE A 368 0.04 23.28 -14.32
C ILE A 368 0.15 22.67 -12.94
N GLU A 369 0.15 21.33 -12.88
CA GLU A 369 0.67 20.56 -11.75
C GLU A 369 1.86 21.29 -11.15
N GLU A 370 1.57 22.03 -10.10
CA GLU A 370 2.55 22.75 -9.34
C GLU A 370 2.69 21.91 -8.10
N THR A 371 3.75 21.11 -8.07
CA THR A 371 4.18 20.32 -6.92
C THR A 371 3.92 21.11 -5.64
N ALA A 372 2.82 20.83 -4.96
CA ALA A 372 2.47 21.51 -3.74
C ALA A 372 3.49 21.05 -2.70
N THR A 373 4.44 21.91 -2.32
CA THR A 373 5.30 21.52 -1.21
C THR A 373 4.43 21.51 0.06
N PHE A 374 4.55 20.56 0.96
CA PHE A 374 3.89 20.52 2.27
C PHE A 374 4.98 20.40 3.35
N ASN A 375 4.93 21.16 4.45
CA ASN A 375 6.05 21.21 5.42
C ASN A 375 5.59 21.28 6.89
N SER A 376 4.40 20.79 7.19
CA SER A 376 3.89 20.48 8.54
C SER A 376 3.47 19.02 8.64
N ASN A 377 3.33 18.54 9.88
CA ASN A 377 2.60 17.32 10.26
C ASN A 377 1.08 17.47 10.04
N SER A 378 0.68 17.82 8.83
CA SER A 378 -0.69 18.01 8.41
C SER A 378 -1.31 16.64 8.07
N HIS A 379 -2.50 16.39 8.62
CA HIS A 379 -3.45 15.43 8.07
C HIS A 379 -4.06 16.05 6.82
N ILE A 380 -3.76 15.50 5.65
CA ILE A 380 -4.23 16.01 4.37
C ILE A 380 -4.88 14.85 3.61
N TRP A 381 -6.10 15.08 3.14
CA TRP A 381 -6.74 14.37 2.03
C TRP A 381 -6.52 15.27 0.80
N ASP A 382 -5.63 14.90 -0.11
CA ASP A 382 -5.26 15.70 -1.30
C ASP A 382 -5.48 14.90 -2.58
N THR A 383 -5.99 15.54 -3.62
CA THR A 383 -6.35 14.93 -4.91
C THR A 383 -5.40 15.32 -6.06
N GLU A 384 -4.28 16.03 -5.80
CA GLU A 384 -3.31 16.44 -6.85
C GLU A 384 -1.81 16.18 -6.49
N THR A 385 -0.92 16.36 -7.49
CA THR A 385 0.54 16.13 -7.45
C THR A 385 1.28 16.98 -6.37
N ALA A 386 1.86 16.34 -5.35
CA ALA A 386 2.37 16.98 -4.12
C ALA A 386 3.87 16.67 -3.79
N THR A 387 4.55 17.50 -2.97
CA THR A 387 5.93 17.30 -2.45
C THR A 387 6.03 17.54 -0.92
N PHE A 388 6.18 16.52 -0.08
CA PHE A 388 6.09 16.64 1.39
C PHE A 388 7.46 16.64 2.09
N SER A 389 7.83 17.70 2.82
CA SER A 389 9.17 17.94 3.40
C SER A 389 9.25 17.96 4.93
N SER A 390 8.18 17.53 5.62
CA SER A 390 8.02 17.38 7.09
C SER A 390 7.40 16.04 7.49
N ASP A 391 7.52 15.59 8.74
CA ASP A 391 7.02 14.30 9.23
C ASP A 391 5.47 14.23 9.20
N SER A 392 4.87 14.03 8.02
CA SER A 392 3.41 14.17 7.77
C SER A 392 2.67 12.84 7.91
N ASN A 393 1.42 12.87 8.40
CA ASN A 393 0.52 11.70 8.37
C ASN A 393 -0.59 11.91 7.35
N ILE A 394 -0.61 11.13 6.27
CA ILE A 394 -1.44 11.38 5.08
C ILE A 394 -2.39 10.22 4.85
N SER A 395 -3.63 10.50 4.45
CA SER A 395 -4.61 9.49 4.03
C SER A 395 -5.05 9.84 2.61
N ASP A 396 -4.86 8.95 1.64
CA ASP A 396 -5.03 9.26 0.22
C ASP A 396 -5.83 8.16 -0.50
N ILE A 397 -6.61 8.55 -1.52
CA ILE A 397 -7.61 7.67 -2.16
C ILE A 397 -7.66 7.71 -3.71
N GLU A 398 -6.86 8.54 -4.42
CA GLU A 398 -6.95 8.68 -5.90
C GLU A 398 -5.64 8.96 -6.70
N THR A 399 -5.69 8.63 -8.01
CA THR A 399 -4.66 8.13 -8.95
C THR A 399 -3.50 9.06 -9.43
N GLU A 400 -2.99 10.03 -8.66
CA GLU A 400 -1.91 10.95 -9.11
C GLU A 400 -0.56 10.86 -8.33
N THR A 401 0.54 11.33 -8.93
CA THR A 401 1.93 11.11 -8.45
C THR A 401 2.35 12.08 -7.32
N LYS A 402 2.85 11.58 -6.18
CA LYS A 402 3.31 12.41 -5.03
C LYS A 402 4.81 12.26 -4.72
N THR A 403 5.47 13.20 -4.04
CA THR A 403 6.92 13.18 -3.66
C THR A 403 7.11 13.51 -2.17
N PHE A 404 8.06 12.95 -1.41
CA PHE A 404 8.15 13.08 0.06
C PHE A 404 9.60 13.04 0.60
N ASN A 405 10.14 14.15 1.13
CA ASN A 405 11.51 14.36 1.60
C ASN A 405 11.72 14.47 3.13
N SER A 406 10.83 13.90 3.96
CA SER A 406 10.86 13.86 5.45
C SER A 406 10.35 12.54 6.10
N ASN A 407 10.52 12.31 7.41
CA ASN A 407 10.17 11.04 8.07
C ASN A 407 8.65 10.92 8.34
N SER A 408 7.85 10.86 7.29
CA SER A 408 6.37 10.88 7.30
C SER A 408 5.73 9.52 7.64
N HIS A 409 4.51 9.47 8.19
CA HIS A 409 3.75 8.26 8.54
C HIS A 409 2.44 8.12 7.72
N ILE A 410 2.39 7.35 6.64
CA ILE A 410 1.37 7.52 5.58
C ILE A 410 0.38 6.35 5.51
N TRP A 411 -0.89 6.60 5.21
CA TRP A 411 -1.94 5.63 4.87
C TRP A 411 -2.46 5.86 3.44
N ASP A 412 -1.86 5.24 2.43
CA ASP A 412 -2.11 5.55 1.01
C ASP A 412 -2.89 4.46 0.27
N THR A 413 -3.40 4.79 -0.92
CA THR A 413 -3.86 3.84 -1.94
C THR A 413 -3.28 4.16 -3.33
N VAL A 414 -2.25 5.01 -3.52
CA VAL A 414 -1.74 5.44 -4.85
C VAL A 414 -0.23 5.81 -4.93
N THR A 415 0.34 5.75 -6.16
CA THR A 415 1.71 6.10 -6.61
C THR A 415 2.38 7.34 -5.96
N ALA A 416 3.24 7.12 -4.96
CA ALA A 416 4.07 8.15 -4.30
C ALA A 416 5.61 7.96 -4.47
N THR A 417 6.44 9.00 -4.27
CA THR A 417 7.91 8.99 -4.36
C THR A 417 8.57 9.52 -3.07
N PHE A 418 9.43 8.77 -2.39
CA PHE A 418 10.00 9.11 -1.08
C PHE A 418 11.52 9.33 -1.15
N ASN A 419 12.09 10.30 -0.43
CA ASN A 419 13.52 10.62 -0.35
C ASN A 419 14.04 10.89 1.09
N SER A 420 13.33 10.36 2.09
CA SER A 420 13.61 10.38 3.56
C SER A 420 13.26 9.05 4.28
N ASN A 421 13.41 8.96 5.61
CA ASN A 421 13.16 7.73 6.40
C ASN A 421 11.69 7.66 6.88
N SER A 422 10.74 7.53 5.95
CA SER A 422 9.29 7.51 6.22
C SER A 422 8.79 6.15 6.75
N HIS A 423 7.63 6.10 7.42
CA HIS A 423 6.90 4.89 7.81
C HIS A 423 5.56 4.84 7.05
N ILE A 424 5.11 3.71 6.51
CA ILE A 424 3.92 3.67 5.63
C ILE A 424 2.99 2.49 5.97
N TRP A 425 1.68 2.70 5.77
CA TRP A 425 0.56 1.76 5.83
C TRP A 425 -0.30 1.83 4.57
N ASP A 426 0.16 1.19 3.49
CA ASP A 426 -0.38 1.35 2.14
C ASP A 426 -1.37 0.24 1.72
N THR A 427 -2.17 0.54 0.68
CA THR A 427 -2.99 -0.42 -0.07
C THR A 427 -2.69 -0.48 -1.58
N GLU A 428 -1.84 0.39 -2.16
CA GLU A 428 -1.40 0.39 -3.59
C GLU A 428 0.00 1.07 -3.79
N THR A 429 0.50 1.33 -5.03
CA THR A 429 1.94 1.53 -5.37
C THR A 429 2.73 2.70 -4.71
N ALA A 430 4.02 2.50 -4.36
CA ALA A 430 4.97 3.56 -3.88
C ALA A 430 6.44 3.38 -4.37
N THR A 431 7.23 4.46 -4.49
CA THR A 431 8.65 4.52 -4.93
C THR A 431 9.54 5.19 -3.88
N PHE A 432 10.69 4.61 -3.46
CA PHE A 432 11.52 5.15 -2.35
C PHE A 432 12.99 5.37 -2.74
N SER A 433 13.66 6.36 -2.13
CA SER A 433 15.07 6.72 -2.35
C SER A 433 15.91 6.94 -1.07
N SER A 434 15.41 6.55 0.12
CA SER A 434 16.18 6.41 1.39
C SER A 434 15.52 5.43 2.40
N ASP A 435 16.07 5.31 3.63
CA ASP A 435 15.86 4.21 4.59
C ASP A 435 14.47 4.21 5.30
N SER A 436 13.38 3.87 4.59
CA SER A 436 11.98 3.89 5.09
C SER A 436 11.48 2.54 5.71
N HIS A 437 10.35 2.56 6.45
CA HIS A 437 9.66 1.42 7.10
C HIS A 437 8.20 1.26 6.57
N LEU A 438 7.64 0.04 6.48
CA LEU A 438 6.29 -0.24 5.91
C LEU A 438 5.56 -1.31 6.73
N TYR A 439 4.22 -1.24 6.86
CA TYR A 439 3.31 -2.19 7.53
C TYR A 439 1.97 -2.27 6.76
N THR A 440 1.37 -3.40 6.40
CA THR A 440 0.07 -3.43 5.65
C THR A 440 -0.92 -4.46 6.22
N GLU A 441 -2.24 -4.19 6.21
CA GLU A 441 -3.30 -5.11 6.70
C GLU A 441 -4.67 -4.83 6.02
N ALA A 442 -5.07 -5.55 4.95
CA ALA A 442 -6.45 -5.45 4.41
C ALA A 442 -6.95 -6.66 3.58
N THR A 443 -8.27 -6.91 3.61
CA THR A 443 -9.02 -7.99 2.95
C THR A 443 -9.99 -7.41 1.92
N PHE A 444 -10.09 -7.93 0.68
CA PHE A 444 -10.90 -7.30 -0.39
C PHE A 444 -12.23 -8.01 -0.73
N SER A 445 -13.28 -7.23 -1.09
CA SER A 445 -14.57 -7.71 -1.64
C SER A 445 -15.12 -6.87 -2.83
N SER A 446 -14.90 -7.38 -4.05
CA SER A 446 -15.63 -7.32 -5.35
C SER A 446 -16.22 -6.01 -6.01
N ASN A 447 -15.77 -5.78 -7.27
CA ASN A 447 -16.48 -5.72 -8.59
C ASN A 447 -16.81 -4.41 -9.36
N SER A 448 -16.26 -4.35 -10.60
CA SER A 448 -16.81 -3.97 -11.95
C SER A 448 -16.17 -2.72 -12.63
N TYR A 449 -15.67 -2.67 -13.89
CA TYR A 449 -15.92 -3.36 -15.19
C TYR A 449 -14.66 -3.40 -16.15
N ILE A 450 -14.25 -4.62 -16.59
CA ILE A 450 -13.66 -5.08 -17.89
C ILE A 450 -12.30 -4.51 -18.41
N SER A 451 -11.19 -5.12 -17.98
CA SER A 451 -10.41 -6.07 -18.81
C SER A 451 -10.54 -7.45 -18.13
N THR A 452 -10.53 -8.57 -18.85
CA THR A 452 -10.67 -9.89 -18.22
C THR A 452 -9.33 -10.34 -17.68
N ASP A 453 -9.16 -10.27 -16.35
CA ASP A 453 -7.96 -10.77 -15.67
C ASP A 453 -7.62 -12.22 -16.11
N GLY A 454 -6.38 -12.43 -16.54
CA GLY A 454 -5.86 -13.67 -17.09
C GLY A 454 -5.77 -13.72 -18.63
N ASP A 455 -6.08 -12.64 -19.36
CA ASP A 455 -6.00 -12.62 -20.83
C ASP A 455 -4.55 -12.69 -21.35
N ILE A 456 -4.31 -13.47 -22.40
CA ILE A 456 -2.98 -13.68 -23.01
C ILE A 456 -2.95 -13.02 -24.39
N SER A 457 -1.91 -12.26 -24.70
CA SER A 457 -1.74 -11.68 -26.04
C SER A 457 -1.36 -12.73 -27.09
N ASP A 458 -1.43 -12.35 -28.36
CA ASP A 458 -0.72 -13.08 -29.41
C ASP A 458 0.80 -13.12 -29.13
N VAL A 459 1.51 -14.07 -29.76
CA VAL A 459 2.97 -14.13 -29.74
C VAL A 459 3.57 -12.81 -30.24
N ILE A 460 4.46 -12.24 -29.43
CA ILE A 460 5.18 -10.99 -29.71
C ILE A 460 6.40 -11.29 -30.59
N ASP A 461 7.33 -12.12 -30.09
CA ASP A 461 8.55 -12.47 -30.79
C ASP A 461 8.95 -13.94 -30.55
N THR A 462 9.77 -14.49 -31.44
CA THR A 462 10.35 -15.83 -31.31
C THR A 462 11.77 -15.86 -31.88
N GLN A 463 12.73 -16.20 -31.03
CA GLN A 463 14.14 -16.30 -31.38
C GLN A 463 14.64 -17.74 -31.24
N ALA A 464 15.33 -18.24 -32.27
CA ALA A 464 15.98 -19.54 -32.22
C ALA A 464 17.25 -19.52 -31.37
N VAL A 465 17.37 -20.48 -30.46
CA VAL A 465 18.58 -20.83 -29.70
C VAL A 465 19.24 -22.02 -30.41
N ALA A 466 20.29 -21.75 -31.18
CA ALA A 466 20.88 -22.74 -32.10
C ALA A 466 21.31 -24.05 -31.37
N VAL A 467 20.78 -25.20 -31.81
CA VAL A 467 20.98 -26.57 -31.30
C VAL A 467 21.06 -26.66 -29.77
N PHE A 468 19.90 -26.80 -29.13
CA PHE A 468 19.70 -26.59 -27.71
C PHE A 468 18.51 -27.42 -27.19
N GLN A 469 18.79 -28.50 -26.47
CA GLN A 469 17.82 -29.47 -25.92
C GLN A 469 17.63 -29.27 -24.42
N ASN A 470 16.43 -29.63 -23.94
CA ASN A 470 15.95 -29.45 -22.56
C ASN A 470 16.37 -28.09 -22.00
N PRO A 471 15.91 -26.99 -22.62
CA PRO A 471 16.25 -25.67 -22.15
C PRO A 471 15.71 -25.45 -20.75
N ASP A 472 16.47 -24.69 -19.99
CA ASP A 472 16.02 -24.04 -18.78
C ASP A 472 16.32 -22.55 -18.88
N ILE A 473 15.51 -21.71 -18.24
CA ILE A 473 15.63 -20.25 -18.31
C ILE A 473 15.52 -19.64 -16.92
N VAL A 474 16.32 -18.61 -16.69
CA VAL A 474 16.26 -17.74 -15.51
C VAL A 474 16.34 -16.29 -15.95
N HIS A 475 15.57 -15.44 -15.29
CA HIS A 475 15.70 -13.99 -15.41
C HIS A 475 16.92 -13.52 -14.62
N LEU A 476 17.73 -12.64 -15.23
CA LEU A 476 18.93 -12.11 -14.60
C LEU A 476 18.60 -10.81 -13.86
N ASP A 477 18.33 -9.77 -14.63
CA ASP A 477 17.90 -8.44 -14.19
C ASP A 477 17.44 -7.63 -15.43
N GLY A 478 16.48 -6.71 -15.25
CA GLY A 478 15.94 -5.87 -16.33
C GLY A 478 15.61 -6.67 -17.60
N ASP A 479 16.18 -6.26 -18.72
CA ASP A 479 15.96 -6.91 -20.02
C ASP A 479 16.69 -8.26 -20.19
N TYR A 480 17.49 -8.74 -19.23
CA TYR A 480 18.42 -9.84 -19.46
C TYR A 480 17.92 -11.20 -18.96
N VAL A 481 18.06 -12.23 -19.81
CA VAL A 481 17.76 -13.62 -19.46
C VAL A 481 18.95 -14.54 -19.76
N ALA A 482 19.10 -15.61 -18.98
CA ALA A 482 20.02 -16.70 -19.27
C ALA A 482 19.26 -17.99 -19.56
N VAL A 483 19.67 -18.67 -20.63
CA VAL A 483 19.14 -19.95 -21.05
C VAL A 483 20.25 -20.99 -21.00
N VAL A 484 19.98 -22.14 -20.39
CA VAL A 484 20.91 -23.29 -20.32
C VAL A 484 20.32 -24.52 -20.99
N GLY A 485 21.16 -25.34 -21.62
CA GLY A 485 20.72 -26.49 -22.39
C GLY A 485 21.90 -27.20 -23.02
N PHE A 486 21.65 -28.24 -23.80
CA PHE A 486 22.72 -29.05 -24.40
C PHE A 486 22.48 -29.38 -25.87
N ASP A 487 23.54 -29.58 -26.63
CA ASP A 487 23.43 -29.91 -28.06
C ASP A 487 23.29 -31.42 -28.33
N ALA A 488 23.27 -31.81 -29.60
CA ALA A 488 23.16 -33.22 -30.00
C ALA A 488 24.34 -34.11 -29.54
N SER A 489 25.48 -33.51 -29.18
CA SER A 489 26.66 -34.19 -28.64
C SER A 489 26.63 -34.30 -27.11
N ASN A 490 25.58 -33.77 -26.46
CA ASN A 490 25.48 -33.51 -25.03
C ASN A 490 26.45 -32.45 -24.50
N ASP A 491 26.99 -31.60 -25.37
CA ASP A 491 27.78 -30.44 -24.96
C ASP A 491 26.84 -29.43 -24.28
N GLY A 492 27.17 -29.00 -23.06
CA GLY A 492 26.36 -28.11 -22.24
C GLY A 492 26.70 -26.63 -22.46
N TYR A 493 25.68 -25.81 -22.67
CA TYR A 493 25.81 -24.38 -22.97
C TYR A 493 24.98 -23.52 -22.02
N VAL A 494 25.53 -22.37 -21.65
CA VAL A 494 24.78 -21.23 -21.11
C VAL A 494 24.88 -20.07 -22.10
N ARG A 495 23.76 -19.42 -22.37
CA ARG A 495 23.62 -18.33 -23.34
C ARG A 495 22.75 -17.24 -22.77
N THR A 496 23.08 -15.99 -23.04
CA THR A 496 22.31 -14.84 -22.55
C THR A 496 21.73 -14.05 -23.71
N TYR A 497 20.56 -13.46 -23.48
CA TYR A 497 19.79 -12.69 -24.45
C TYR A 497 19.20 -11.45 -23.77
N THR A 498 18.81 -10.45 -24.56
CA THR A 498 17.91 -9.40 -24.09
C THR A 498 16.48 -9.66 -24.56
N ILE A 499 15.51 -9.35 -23.70
CA ILE A 499 14.08 -9.29 -23.96
C ILE A 499 13.63 -7.93 -23.42
N ASP A 500 13.28 -7.00 -24.29
CA ASP A 500 12.91 -5.64 -23.85
C ASP A 500 11.48 -5.56 -23.28
N ILE A 501 11.08 -4.37 -22.81
CA ILE A 501 9.77 -4.14 -22.17
C ILE A 501 8.59 -4.32 -23.12
N THR A 502 8.84 -4.35 -24.43
CA THR A 502 7.82 -4.63 -25.44
C THR A 502 7.76 -6.11 -25.79
N GLY A 503 8.69 -6.92 -25.27
CA GLY A 503 8.80 -8.36 -25.53
C GLY A 503 9.68 -8.73 -26.73
N ASP A 504 10.39 -7.78 -27.34
CA ASP A 504 11.29 -8.06 -28.47
C ASP A 504 12.58 -8.74 -28.00
N ILE A 505 12.97 -9.83 -28.66
CA ILE A 505 14.15 -10.64 -28.30
C ILE A 505 15.36 -10.22 -29.16
N SER A 506 16.54 -10.12 -28.56
CA SER A 506 17.78 -9.87 -29.31
C SER A 506 18.04 -10.93 -30.39
N ASN A 507 18.32 -10.48 -31.62
CA ASN A 507 18.70 -11.35 -32.74
C ASN A 507 20.04 -12.11 -32.54
N THR A 508 20.85 -11.72 -31.55
CA THR A 508 22.15 -12.33 -31.24
C THR A 508 22.32 -12.48 -29.74
N GLU A 509 22.94 -13.58 -29.32
CA GLU A 509 23.38 -13.80 -27.94
C GLU A 509 24.23 -12.61 -27.43
N VAL A 510 23.97 -12.19 -26.19
CA VAL A 510 24.79 -11.21 -25.46
C VAL A 510 26.16 -11.83 -25.14
N ASP A 511 26.15 -13.03 -24.57
CA ASP A 511 27.32 -13.88 -24.39
C ASP A 511 26.92 -15.37 -24.44
N SER A 512 27.90 -16.24 -24.67
CA SER A 512 27.72 -17.68 -24.59
C SER A 512 28.96 -18.42 -24.13
N TRP A 513 28.71 -19.51 -23.40
CA TRP A 513 29.75 -20.37 -22.86
C TRP A 513 29.37 -21.84 -22.99
N LEU A 514 30.22 -22.61 -23.68
CA LEU A 514 30.29 -24.06 -23.57
C LEU A 514 30.90 -24.41 -22.20
N TYR A 515 30.06 -24.73 -21.22
CA TYR A 515 30.50 -24.94 -19.84
C TYR A 515 31.02 -26.35 -19.59
N ASP A 516 30.55 -27.34 -20.36
CA ASP A 516 31.05 -28.73 -20.30
C ASP A 516 30.85 -29.43 -21.66
N SER A 517 31.74 -30.36 -22.00
CA SER A 517 31.59 -31.27 -23.13
C SER A 517 30.61 -32.44 -22.87
N VAL A 518 30.15 -32.59 -21.62
CA VAL A 518 29.04 -33.48 -21.26
C VAL A 518 28.21 -32.80 -20.17
N GLY A 519 27.21 -32.02 -20.58
CA GLY A 519 26.33 -31.25 -19.68
C GLY A 519 24.83 -31.45 -19.86
N PRO A 520 24.29 -32.66 -20.09
CA PRO A 520 22.86 -32.85 -20.35
C PRO A 520 21.98 -32.61 -19.11
N TYR A 521 20.70 -32.31 -19.36
CA TYR A 521 19.67 -32.00 -18.36
C TYR A 521 20.06 -30.86 -17.38
N PRO A 522 20.56 -29.72 -17.89
CA PRO A 522 20.88 -28.63 -17.00
C PRO A 522 19.63 -28.01 -16.40
N LYS A 523 19.78 -27.51 -15.18
CA LYS A 523 18.91 -26.48 -14.61
C LYS A 523 19.72 -25.24 -14.29
N ILE A 524 19.06 -24.11 -14.17
CA ILE A 524 19.69 -22.90 -13.66
C ILE A 524 18.78 -22.24 -12.65
N ILE A 525 19.33 -21.92 -11.48
CA ILE A 525 18.67 -21.11 -10.46
C ILE A 525 19.64 -20.06 -9.95
N SER A 526 19.12 -18.91 -9.55
CA SER A 526 19.91 -17.90 -8.86
C SER A 526 20.29 -18.38 -7.46
N ILE A 527 21.42 -17.90 -6.95
CA ILE A 527 21.79 -18.08 -5.55
C ILE A 527 21.16 -16.92 -4.76
N PRO A 528 20.25 -17.20 -3.81
CA PRO A 528 19.56 -16.16 -3.04
C PRO A 528 20.52 -15.11 -2.45
N GLY A 529 20.22 -13.84 -2.74
CA GLY A 529 20.96 -12.60 -2.46
C GLY A 529 22.42 -12.55 -2.94
N ALA A 530 22.70 -13.21 -4.04
CA ALA A 530 23.79 -12.79 -4.91
C ALA A 530 23.20 -12.25 -6.22
N THR A 531 23.49 -10.99 -6.54
CA THR A 531 23.07 -10.34 -7.80
C THR A 531 23.63 -10.96 -9.08
N ASP A 532 24.72 -11.74 -9.01
CA ASP A 532 25.41 -12.24 -10.21
C ASP A 532 25.85 -13.71 -10.10
N LYS A 533 25.29 -14.49 -9.16
CA LYS A 533 25.69 -15.88 -8.91
C LYS A 533 24.55 -16.87 -9.12
N TYR A 534 24.87 -17.97 -9.78
CA TYR A 534 23.89 -18.98 -10.19
C TYR A 534 24.40 -20.39 -9.91
N LEU A 535 23.48 -21.28 -9.59
CA LEU A 535 23.72 -22.72 -9.58
C LEU A 535 23.27 -23.33 -10.90
N LEU A 536 24.14 -24.17 -11.45
CA LEU A 536 23.99 -24.90 -12.68
C LEU A 536 24.19 -26.39 -12.41
N PRO A 537 23.16 -27.11 -11.92
CA PRO A 537 23.23 -28.53 -11.85
C PRO A 537 22.96 -29.18 -13.21
N TYR A 538 23.63 -30.28 -13.49
CA TYR A 538 23.45 -31.08 -14.71
C TYR A 538 23.94 -32.51 -14.51
N ARG A 539 23.59 -33.40 -15.43
CA ARG A 539 23.91 -34.82 -15.37
C ARG A 539 25.27 -35.12 -16.01
N GLU A 540 26.10 -35.94 -15.37
CA GLU A 540 27.36 -36.39 -15.96
C GLU A 540 27.25 -37.68 -16.79
N SER A 541 28.32 -38.05 -17.49
CA SER A 541 28.41 -39.29 -18.29
C SER A 541 28.15 -40.58 -17.51
N GLY A 542 28.40 -40.58 -16.19
CA GLY A 542 28.15 -41.68 -15.25
C GLY A 542 26.73 -41.72 -14.67
N GLY A 543 25.92 -40.69 -14.95
CA GLY A 543 24.57 -40.54 -14.44
C GLY A 543 24.43 -39.67 -13.21
N ALA A 544 25.45 -39.50 -12.38
CA ALA A 544 25.38 -38.62 -11.20
C ALA A 544 25.10 -37.15 -11.59
N GLY A 545 24.65 -36.34 -10.63
CA GLY A 545 24.57 -34.89 -10.81
C GLY A 545 25.90 -34.21 -10.49
N TYR A 546 26.26 -33.21 -11.28
CA TYR A 546 27.09 -32.11 -10.80
C TYR A 546 26.18 -30.98 -10.40
N THR A 547 26.42 -30.37 -9.25
CA THR A 547 25.97 -29.01 -8.95
C THR A 547 27.20 -28.11 -9.02
N LYS A 548 27.17 -27.10 -9.89
CA LYS A 548 28.24 -26.12 -10.03
C LYS A 548 27.71 -24.72 -9.83
N SER A 549 28.56 -23.81 -9.40
CA SER A 549 28.25 -22.40 -9.29
C SER A 549 29.03 -21.58 -10.33
N LEU A 550 28.41 -20.55 -10.88
CA LEU A 550 29.04 -19.65 -11.84
C LEU A 550 28.64 -18.19 -11.61
N THR A 551 29.31 -17.28 -12.32
CA THR A 551 28.97 -15.86 -12.35
C THR A 551 28.42 -15.45 -13.71
N ILE A 552 27.23 -14.87 -13.72
CA ILE A 552 26.64 -14.17 -14.86
C ILE A 552 26.30 -12.77 -14.37
N SER A 553 26.91 -11.73 -14.93
CA SER A 553 26.59 -10.35 -14.52
C SER A 553 25.14 -10.01 -14.87
N ILE A 554 24.55 -9.03 -14.19
CA ILE A 554 23.23 -8.46 -14.50
C ILE A 554 23.06 -8.06 -15.98
N ASN A 555 24.14 -7.65 -16.67
CA ASN A 555 24.12 -7.30 -18.09
C ASN A 555 24.34 -8.51 -19.03
N GLY A 556 24.14 -9.74 -18.55
CA GLY A 556 24.26 -10.97 -19.33
C GLY A 556 25.69 -11.45 -19.66
N VAL A 557 26.75 -10.83 -19.15
CA VAL A 557 28.14 -11.28 -19.40
C VAL A 557 28.49 -12.49 -18.53
N ILE A 558 29.02 -13.56 -19.15
CA ILE A 558 29.32 -14.82 -18.47
C ILE A 558 30.80 -14.88 -18.08
N THR A 559 31.09 -15.11 -16.80
CA THR A 559 32.44 -15.48 -16.38
C THR A 559 32.66 -16.96 -16.68
N LYS A 560 33.54 -17.24 -17.66
CA LYS A 560 33.74 -18.58 -18.25
C LYS A 560 34.61 -19.51 -17.39
N SER A 561 34.28 -19.59 -16.11
CA SER A 561 34.86 -20.47 -15.12
C SER A 561 33.86 -20.72 -14.00
N PHE A 562 33.80 -21.95 -13.50
CA PHE A 562 33.04 -22.26 -12.30
C PHE A 562 33.75 -21.73 -11.05
N ILE A 563 32.95 -21.36 -10.05
CA ILE A 563 33.42 -20.97 -8.72
C ILE A 563 33.70 -22.24 -7.92
N ASP A 564 32.71 -23.12 -7.85
CA ASP A 564 32.80 -24.37 -7.12
C ASP A 564 32.03 -25.52 -7.79
N THR A 565 32.18 -26.74 -7.27
CA THR A 565 31.57 -27.95 -7.80
C THR A 565 31.36 -28.99 -6.71
N LEU A 566 30.17 -29.57 -6.69
CA LEU A 566 29.82 -30.78 -5.94
C LEU A 566 29.32 -31.88 -6.88
N THR A 567 29.67 -33.13 -6.58
CA THR A 567 29.04 -34.31 -7.18
C THR A 567 27.96 -34.82 -6.24
N THR A 568 26.73 -34.93 -6.73
CA THR A 568 25.58 -35.41 -5.99
C THR A 568 25.46 -36.95 -6.07
N THR A 569 24.70 -37.54 -5.16
CA THR A 569 24.52 -39.00 -5.05
C THR A 569 23.54 -39.51 -6.10
N GLY A 570 22.48 -38.74 -6.37
CA GLY A 570 21.39 -39.09 -7.27
C GLY A 570 21.71 -38.94 -8.77
N ASN A 571 20.96 -39.67 -9.61
CA ASN A 571 21.02 -39.48 -11.06
C ASN A 571 20.26 -38.21 -11.45
N PHE A 572 20.94 -37.15 -11.89
CA PHE A 572 20.31 -35.86 -12.19
C PHE A 572 19.59 -35.82 -13.57
N PHE A 573 18.93 -36.92 -13.94
CA PHE A 573 18.05 -36.95 -15.11
C PHE A 573 16.75 -36.23 -14.79
N GLU A 574 16.48 -35.12 -15.50
CA GLU A 574 15.35 -34.22 -15.23
C GLU A 574 15.28 -33.70 -13.79
N GLY A 575 16.44 -33.65 -13.13
CA GLY A 575 16.56 -33.25 -11.74
C GLY A 575 16.08 -31.84 -11.48
N GLN A 576 15.69 -31.58 -10.24
CA GLN A 576 15.32 -30.26 -9.75
C GLN A 576 16.31 -29.81 -8.68
N ILE A 577 16.42 -28.50 -8.53
CA ILE A 577 17.26 -27.88 -7.52
C ILE A 577 16.46 -26.80 -6.80
N PHE A 578 16.71 -26.66 -5.51
CA PHE A 578 16.11 -25.63 -4.67
C PHE A 578 17.13 -25.13 -3.67
N HIS A 579 17.23 -23.82 -3.51
CA HIS A 579 18.10 -23.18 -2.52
C HIS A 579 17.21 -22.56 -1.43
N THR A 580 17.44 -22.91 -0.16
CA THR A 580 16.56 -22.55 0.96
C THR A 580 16.61 -21.09 1.35
N GLY A 581 17.63 -20.35 0.91
CA GLY A 581 17.81 -18.90 1.13
C GLY A 581 17.97 -18.45 2.58
N ASN A 582 17.77 -19.38 3.53
CA ASN A 582 17.90 -19.18 4.96
C ASN A 582 19.37 -19.05 5.40
N ALA A 583 19.57 -18.68 6.67
CA ALA A 583 20.91 -18.49 7.27
C ALA A 583 21.83 -19.72 7.20
N ASN A 584 21.26 -20.93 7.00
CA ASN A 584 22.03 -22.16 6.87
C ASN A 584 22.49 -22.45 5.44
N ASN A 585 22.01 -21.67 4.45
CA ASN A 585 22.42 -21.74 3.05
C ASN A 585 22.27 -23.15 2.46
N ILE A 586 21.20 -23.86 2.84
CA ILE A 586 20.98 -25.25 2.43
C ILE A 586 20.46 -25.27 0.99
N CYS A 587 20.90 -26.28 0.24
CA CYS A 587 20.45 -26.58 -1.10
C CYS A 587 20.00 -28.02 -1.18
N PHE A 588 19.02 -28.26 -2.05
CA PHE A 588 18.54 -29.58 -2.40
C PHE A 588 18.79 -29.85 -3.86
N SER A 589 19.30 -31.04 -4.19
CA SER A 589 19.18 -31.60 -5.54
C SER A 589 18.30 -32.82 -5.47
N ASN A 590 17.16 -32.79 -6.18
CA ASN A 590 16.30 -33.95 -6.33
C ASN A 590 16.60 -34.62 -7.68
N GLY A 591 17.13 -35.83 -7.61
CA GLY A 591 17.45 -36.65 -8.77
C GLY A 591 16.35 -37.65 -9.12
N PHE A 592 16.48 -38.25 -10.29
CA PHE A 592 15.67 -39.37 -10.74
C PHE A 592 15.60 -40.48 -9.68
N ALA A 593 14.43 -41.12 -9.60
CA ALA A 593 14.10 -42.16 -8.61
C ALA A 593 13.92 -41.66 -7.17
N GLY A 594 13.74 -40.35 -6.97
CA GLY A 594 13.46 -39.79 -5.64
C GLY A 594 14.67 -39.71 -4.72
N VAL A 595 15.86 -39.54 -5.28
CA VAL A 595 17.09 -39.34 -4.51
C VAL A 595 17.29 -37.85 -4.27
N LEU A 596 16.94 -37.40 -3.07
CA LEU A 596 17.05 -36.02 -2.60
C LEU A 596 18.32 -35.86 -1.77
N ASP A 597 19.29 -35.11 -2.29
CA ASP A 597 20.52 -34.76 -1.59
C ASP A 597 20.43 -33.35 -0.99
N SER A 598 20.98 -33.15 0.22
CA SER A 598 21.20 -31.84 0.82
C SER A 598 22.69 -31.46 0.85
N TYR A 599 22.99 -30.17 0.72
CA TYR A 599 24.33 -29.58 0.81
C TYR A 599 24.21 -28.09 1.12
N THR A 600 25.33 -27.36 1.27
CA THR A 600 25.26 -25.90 1.43
C THR A 600 25.88 -25.16 0.26
N VAL A 601 25.35 -23.97 -0.03
CA VAL A 601 25.86 -23.02 -1.02
C VAL A 601 25.80 -21.61 -0.46
N ASP A 602 26.94 -20.95 -0.24
CA ASP A 602 26.93 -19.56 0.23
C ASP A 602 26.69 -18.55 -0.91
N SER A 603 26.45 -17.29 -0.55
CA SER A 603 26.25 -16.19 -1.51
C SER A 603 27.47 -15.87 -2.37
N GLY A 604 28.66 -16.33 -1.97
CA GLY A 604 29.86 -16.30 -2.81
C GLY A 604 29.85 -17.37 -3.91
N GLY A 605 28.91 -18.30 -3.88
CA GLY A 605 28.84 -19.48 -4.74
C GLY A 605 29.73 -20.63 -4.28
N ASN A 606 30.26 -20.63 -3.04
CA ASN A 606 31.02 -21.77 -2.54
C ASN A 606 30.06 -22.90 -2.13
N ILE A 607 30.34 -24.12 -2.57
CA ILE A 607 29.50 -25.29 -2.34
C ILE A 607 30.19 -26.18 -1.28
N SER A 608 29.42 -26.82 -0.39
CA SER A 608 30.00 -27.76 0.58
C SER A 608 30.79 -28.87 -0.12
N ALA A 609 31.89 -29.29 0.52
CA ALA A 609 32.81 -30.27 -0.06
C ALA A 609 32.19 -31.67 -0.27
N SER A 610 31.05 -31.95 0.35
CA SER A 610 30.28 -33.18 0.17
C SER A 610 28.80 -32.94 0.39
N VAL A 611 27.98 -33.87 -0.10
CA VAL A 611 26.58 -34.05 0.32
C VAL A 611 26.55 -34.25 1.83
N ILE A 612 25.59 -33.59 2.48
CA ILE A 612 25.36 -33.63 3.92
C ILE A 612 24.52 -34.86 4.23
N ASP A 613 23.35 -34.97 3.59
CA ASP A 613 22.43 -36.08 3.74
C ASP A 613 21.76 -36.44 2.42
N THR A 614 21.29 -37.68 2.33
CA THR A 614 20.60 -38.23 1.16
C THR A 614 19.36 -38.97 1.64
N GLN A 615 18.19 -38.49 1.22
CA GLN A 615 16.92 -39.18 1.39
C GLN A 615 16.54 -39.85 0.06
N ASP A 616 16.36 -41.17 0.09
CA ASP A 616 15.87 -41.95 -1.04
C ASP A 616 14.42 -42.36 -0.76
N TYR A 617 13.49 -41.80 -1.52
CA TYR A 617 12.06 -42.12 -1.43
C TYR A 617 11.69 -43.39 -2.20
N GLY A 618 12.58 -43.92 -3.04
CA GLY A 618 12.39 -45.18 -3.74
C GLY A 618 11.40 -45.11 -4.91
N HIS A 619 11.16 -43.92 -5.45
CA HIS A 619 10.36 -43.77 -6.67
C HIS A 619 11.11 -44.31 -7.90
N ALA A 620 10.43 -44.53 -9.01
CA ALA A 620 11.05 -44.98 -10.27
C ALA A 620 10.90 -43.95 -11.40
N THR A 621 10.68 -42.71 -11.01
CA THR A 621 10.07 -41.64 -11.80
C THR A 621 10.92 -40.38 -11.76
N SER A 622 10.58 -39.41 -12.62
CA SER A 622 11.26 -38.11 -12.64
C SER A 622 10.76 -37.22 -11.50
N PRO A 623 11.62 -36.39 -10.89
CA PRO A 623 11.19 -35.43 -9.88
C PRO A 623 10.49 -34.22 -10.51
N GLY A 624 9.41 -33.79 -9.89
CA GLY A 624 8.88 -32.44 -9.99
C GLY A 624 9.64 -31.46 -9.09
N ASN A 625 9.17 -30.22 -9.03
CA ASN A 625 9.83 -29.16 -8.26
C ASN A 625 9.70 -29.36 -6.75
N ILE A 626 10.63 -28.73 -6.04
CA ILE A 626 10.64 -28.62 -4.59
C ILE A 626 10.19 -27.21 -4.23
N ILE A 627 9.33 -27.06 -3.23
CA ILE A 627 8.95 -25.76 -2.67
C ILE A 627 8.98 -25.82 -1.14
N ASN A 628 9.18 -24.65 -0.53
CA ASN A 628 9.06 -24.50 0.91
C ASN A 628 7.58 -24.58 1.33
N ILE A 629 7.31 -25.24 2.46
CA ILE A 629 5.99 -25.30 3.07
C ILE A 629 5.86 -24.21 4.11
N ASN A 630 6.71 -24.29 5.14
CA ASN A 630 6.89 -23.33 6.22
C ASN A 630 8.22 -23.66 6.93
N ALA A 631 9.04 -22.64 7.22
CA ALA A 631 10.29 -22.78 7.96
C ALA A 631 11.18 -23.92 7.40
N ASN A 632 11.35 -24.99 8.18
CA ASN A 632 12.19 -26.12 7.83
C ASN A 632 11.43 -27.27 7.12
N TYR A 633 10.18 -27.08 6.72
CA TYR A 633 9.35 -28.06 6.01
C TYR A 633 9.25 -27.75 4.52
N TYR A 634 9.26 -28.79 3.69
CA TYR A 634 9.31 -28.71 2.24
C TYR A 634 8.44 -29.80 1.61
N VAL A 635 7.95 -29.56 0.39
CA VAL A 635 7.23 -30.54 -0.43
C VAL A 635 7.90 -30.67 -1.78
N THR A 636 7.90 -31.90 -2.29
CA THR A 636 8.29 -32.22 -3.66
C THR A 636 7.25 -33.17 -4.26
N VAL A 637 7.10 -33.14 -5.57
CA VAL A 637 6.26 -34.11 -6.29
C VAL A 637 7.12 -35.01 -7.16
N TYR A 638 6.62 -36.20 -7.42
CA TYR A 638 7.13 -37.21 -8.35
C TYR A 638 5.98 -37.66 -9.23
N ASP A 639 6.23 -38.39 -10.32
CA ASP A 639 5.13 -38.84 -11.18
C ASP A 639 4.02 -39.56 -10.38
N ASP A 640 4.37 -40.31 -9.33
CA ASP A 640 3.47 -41.16 -8.55
C ASP A 640 3.03 -40.61 -7.18
N ASP A 641 3.75 -39.64 -6.62
CA ASP A 641 3.62 -39.23 -5.22
C ASP A 641 3.87 -37.74 -4.97
N ILE A 642 3.23 -37.21 -3.94
CA ILE A 642 3.57 -35.95 -3.27
C ILE A 642 4.26 -36.31 -1.96
N GLU A 643 5.49 -35.88 -1.77
CA GLU A 643 6.31 -36.16 -0.59
C GLU A 643 6.62 -34.88 0.16
N THR A 644 6.42 -34.88 1.49
CA THR A 644 6.88 -33.80 2.37
C THR A 644 8.04 -34.25 3.23
N PHE A 645 8.89 -33.30 3.58
CA PHE A 645 10.03 -33.52 4.45
C PHE A 645 10.36 -32.30 5.29
N SER A 646 11.19 -32.54 6.28
CA SER A 646 11.79 -31.49 7.10
C SER A 646 13.31 -31.58 7.04
N ILE A 647 13.97 -30.49 7.37
CA ILE A 647 15.41 -30.44 7.60
C ILE A 647 15.73 -29.97 9.02
N ASP A 648 16.86 -30.42 9.55
CA ASP A 648 17.46 -29.78 10.72
C ASP A 648 18.44 -28.67 10.31
N GLY A 649 18.91 -27.88 11.28
CA GLY A 649 19.85 -26.78 11.02
C GLY A 649 21.24 -27.22 10.51
N SER A 650 21.53 -28.52 10.44
CA SER A 650 22.74 -29.06 9.82
C SER A 650 22.50 -29.55 8.38
N GLY A 651 21.23 -29.57 7.92
CA GLY A 651 20.84 -30.06 6.61
C GLY A 651 20.46 -31.55 6.56
N ASN A 652 20.28 -32.23 7.69
CA ASN A 652 19.79 -33.62 7.66
C ASN A 652 18.31 -33.66 7.29
N ILE A 653 17.91 -34.59 6.43
CA ILE A 653 16.57 -34.71 5.87
C ILE A 653 15.77 -35.72 6.70
N THR A 654 14.50 -35.40 6.98
CA THR A 654 13.54 -36.33 7.60
C THR A 654 12.24 -36.31 6.81
N ALA A 655 11.87 -37.44 6.22
CA ALA A 655 10.57 -37.62 5.57
C ALA A 655 9.41 -37.42 6.57
N VAL A 656 8.34 -36.76 6.13
CA VAL A 656 7.22 -36.34 6.98
C VAL A 656 5.92 -37.05 6.58
N ASP A 657 5.48 -36.91 5.34
CA ASP A 657 4.21 -37.47 4.86
C ASP A 657 4.22 -37.67 3.33
N SER A 658 3.36 -38.54 2.80
CA SER A 658 3.34 -38.97 1.39
C SER A 658 1.91 -39.16 0.85
N TRP A 659 1.57 -38.69 -0.35
CA TRP A 659 0.23 -38.89 -0.94
C TRP A 659 0.24 -39.26 -2.43
N THR A 660 -0.53 -40.29 -2.81
CA THR A 660 -0.58 -40.91 -4.15
C THR A 660 -1.86 -40.64 -4.96
N SER A 661 -2.82 -39.88 -4.44
CA SER A 661 -4.11 -39.65 -5.10
C SER A 661 -4.30 -38.16 -5.37
N PRO A 662 -4.97 -37.74 -6.47
CA PRO A 662 -5.54 -38.53 -7.56
C PRO A 662 -4.52 -39.20 -8.48
N ALA A 663 -4.86 -40.32 -9.11
CA ALA A 663 -3.91 -41.02 -9.98
C ALA A 663 -3.52 -40.17 -11.20
N GLY A 664 -2.21 -40.00 -11.43
CA GLY A 664 -1.69 -39.22 -12.55
C GLY A 664 -0.17 -39.26 -12.59
N THR A 665 0.42 -38.37 -13.39
CA THR A 665 1.85 -38.04 -13.41
C THR A 665 2.01 -36.64 -12.84
N TYR A 666 2.33 -36.51 -11.54
CA TYR A 666 2.51 -35.18 -10.93
C TYR A 666 3.82 -34.55 -11.40
N THR A 667 3.71 -33.36 -11.95
CA THR A 667 4.86 -32.68 -12.55
C THR A 667 5.28 -31.48 -11.74
N ARG A 668 4.31 -30.72 -11.22
CA ARG A 668 4.53 -29.42 -10.63
C ARG A 668 3.58 -29.17 -9.46
N ILE A 669 4.11 -28.50 -8.45
CA ILE A 669 3.35 -28.03 -7.30
C ILE A 669 3.69 -26.56 -7.05
N ILE A 670 2.70 -25.77 -6.66
CA ILE A 670 2.89 -24.39 -6.23
C ILE A 670 1.99 -24.12 -5.03
N LYS A 671 2.48 -23.35 -4.06
CA LYS A 671 1.70 -22.88 -2.91
C LYS A 671 0.80 -21.73 -3.37
N VAL A 672 -0.46 -21.74 -2.96
CA VAL A 672 -1.32 -20.56 -3.07
C VAL A 672 -0.88 -19.61 -1.95
N PRO A 673 -0.51 -18.35 -2.26
CA PRO A 673 -0.07 -17.40 -1.24
C PRO A 673 -1.05 -17.27 -0.06
N SER A 674 -0.49 -17.00 1.13
CA SER A 674 -1.21 -16.69 2.36
C SER A 674 -2.06 -17.84 2.88
N SER A 675 -1.72 -19.06 2.49
CA SER A 675 -2.60 -20.20 2.71
C SER A 675 -1.83 -21.49 2.97
N THR A 676 -2.57 -22.50 3.43
CA THR A 676 -2.10 -23.89 3.50
C THR A 676 -2.49 -24.67 2.24
N ILE A 677 -2.92 -23.98 1.17
CA ILE A 677 -3.42 -24.56 -0.08
C ILE A 677 -2.29 -24.66 -1.10
N TYR A 678 -2.28 -25.77 -1.83
CA TYR A 678 -1.32 -26.05 -2.89
C TYR A 678 -2.06 -26.49 -4.14
N ILE A 679 -1.61 -25.98 -5.30
CA ILE A 679 -2.07 -26.41 -6.62
C ILE A 679 -1.05 -27.39 -7.16
N VAL A 680 -1.52 -28.54 -7.64
CA VAL A 680 -0.70 -29.56 -8.28
C VAL A 680 -1.16 -29.75 -9.71
N ALA A 681 -0.21 -29.63 -10.65
CA ALA A 681 -0.45 -29.93 -12.06
C ALA A 681 0.04 -31.35 -12.38
N HIS A 682 -0.85 -32.14 -12.98
CA HIS A 682 -0.55 -33.50 -13.39
C HIS A 682 -1.19 -33.84 -14.73
N VAL A 683 -0.64 -34.87 -15.37
CA VAL A 683 -1.31 -35.56 -16.47
C VAL A 683 -2.12 -36.70 -15.88
N ASP A 684 -3.44 -36.68 -16.05
CA ASP A 684 -4.33 -37.71 -15.52
C ASP A 684 -4.26 -39.03 -16.33
N GLY A 685 -5.01 -40.05 -15.90
CA GLY A 685 -5.06 -41.35 -16.61
C GLY A 685 -5.71 -41.31 -18.00
N SER A 686 -6.37 -40.21 -18.35
CA SER A 686 -7.01 -39.94 -19.65
C SER A 686 -6.10 -39.15 -20.60
N ASN A 687 -4.89 -38.77 -20.14
CA ASN A 687 -4.02 -37.77 -20.77
C ASN A 687 -4.63 -36.36 -20.80
N ASP A 688 -5.51 -36.05 -19.85
CA ASP A 688 -5.93 -34.69 -19.55
C ASP A 688 -4.81 -33.99 -18.77
N GLY A 689 -4.54 -32.74 -19.12
CA GLY A 689 -3.79 -31.83 -18.25
C GLY A 689 -4.77 -31.33 -17.20
N GLU A 690 -4.55 -31.72 -15.94
CA GLU A 690 -5.43 -31.40 -14.82
C GLU A 690 -4.66 -30.69 -13.70
N LEU A 691 -5.34 -29.74 -13.07
CA LEU A 691 -4.95 -29.07 -11.84
C LEU A 691 -5.85 -29.58 -10.73
N PHE A 692 -5.29 -29.82 -9.55
CA PHE A 692 -6.09 -30.01 -8.34
C PHE A 692 -5.48 -29.31 -7.14
N THR A 693 -6.34 -28.95 -6.18
CA THR A 693 -5.94 -28.30 -4.95
C THR A 693 -6.01 -29.24 -3.75
N LEU A 694 -5.10 -29.03 -2.79
CA LEU A 694 -5.04 -29.78 -1.53
C LEU A 694 -4.50 -28.90 -0.40
N THR A 695 -4.65 -29.37 0.84
CA THR A 695 -4.10 -28.68 2.02
C THR A 695 -2.85 -29.41 2.52
N ILE A 696 -1.75 -28.68 2.74
CA ILE A 696 -0.57 -29.15 3.48
C ILE A 696 -0.38 -28.23 4.69
N SER A 697 -0.34 -28.82 5.90
CA SER A 697 -0.09 -28.03 7.11
C SER A 697 1.34 -27.48 7.14
N ASP A 698 1.55 -26.47 7.98
CA ASP A 698 2.87 -25.87 8.26
C ASP A 698 3.94 -26.88 8.70
N THR A 699 3.51 -28.02 9.24
CA THR A 699 4.37 -29.12 9.67
C THR A 699 4.51 -30.23 8.63
N GLY A 700 4.10 -29.98 7.39
CA GLY A 700 4.20 -30.90 6.27
C GLY A 700 3.18 -32.03 6.24
N VAL A 701 2.11 -31.99 7.04
CA VAL A 701 1.06 -33.04 7.01
C VAL A 701 0.10 -32.74 5.86
N ILE A 702 -0.06 -33.71 4.95
CA ILE A 702 -0.94 -33.57 3.79
C ILE A 702 -2.35 -34.01 4.17
N THR A 703 -3.34 -33.15 3.94
CA THR A 703 -4.75 -33.53 3.99
C THR A 703 -5.09 -34.35 2.74
N LYS A 704 -5.37 -35.64 2.93
CA LYS A 704 -5.51 -36.65 1.84
C LYS A 704 -6.85 -36.56 1.11
N SER A 705 -7.24 -35.35 0.69
CA SER A 705 -8.44 -35.08 -0.08
C SER A 705 -8.22 -33.91 -1.01
N THR A 706 -8.66 -34.07 -2.25
CA THR A 706 -8.77 -32.99 -3.22
C THR A 706 -9.87 -32.01 -2.82
N ILE A 707 -9.61 -30.71 -2.93
CA ILE A 707 -10.57 -29.64 -2.67
C ILE A 707 -11.34 -29.34 -3.95
N ASP A 708 -10.63 -29.02 -5.02
CA ASP A 708 -11.20 -28.71 -6.33
C ASP A 708 -10.30 -29.23 -7.47
N THR A 709 -10.84 -29.31 -8.69
CA THR A 709 -10.07 -29.67 -9.90
C THR A 709 -10.46 -28.84 -11.12
N LEU A 710 -9.50 -28.67 -12.03
CA LEU A 710 -9.70 -28.06 -13.34
C LEU A 710 -8.93 -28.83 -14.41
N ILE A 711 -9.64 -29.34 -15.42
CA ILE A 711 -9.02 -29.84 -16.65
C ILE A 711 -8.73 -28.63 -17.55
N PHE A 712 -7.45 -28.33 -17.75
CA PHE A 712 -7.02 -27.24 -18.63
C PHE A 712 -6.77 -27.71 -20.07
N GLU A 713 -6.48 -29.00 -20.28
CA GLU A 713 -6.31 -29.60 -21.59
C GLU A 713 -6.90 -31.02 -21.59
N ALA A 714 -7.74 -31.36 -22.57
CA ALA A 714 -8.49 -32.61 -22.56
C ALA A 714 -7.93 -33.64 -23.56
N GLY A 715 -7.42 -34.76 -23.05
CA GLY A 715 -7.13 -36.01 -23.76
C GLY A 715 -5.86 -36.00 -24.60
N ILE A 716 -5.11 -34.89 -24.57
CA ILE A 716 -3.95 -34.62 -25.44
C ILE A 716 -2.79 -33.91 -24.71
N CYS A 717 -2.84 -33.77 -23.39
CA CYS A 717 -1.72 -33.27 -22.61
C CYS A 717 -0.67 -34.37 -22.46
N VAL A 718 0.56 -34.10 -22.88
CA VAL A 718 1.66 -35.09 -22.84
C VAL A 718 2.76 -34.67 -21.87
N GLU A 719 2.93 -33.38 -21.63
CA GLU A 719 4.00 -32.85 -20.79
C GLU A 719 3.59 -31.51 -20.21
N ILE A 720 3.86 -31.29 -18.92
CA ILE A 720 3.62 -30.02 -18.23
C ILE A 720 4.98 -29.41 -17.90
N GLY A 721 5.15 -28.15 -18.28
CA GLY A 721 6.40 -27.41 -18.15
C GLY A 721 6.62 -26.87 -16.75
N ASN A 722 5.86 -25.85 -16.35
CA ASN A 722 5.78 -25.32 -15.00
C ASN A 722 4.47 -24.57 -14.79
N ILE A 723 4.10 -24.39 -13.51
CA ILE A 723 3.09 -23.44 -13.07
C ILE A 723 3.83 -22.17 -12.66
N LEU A 724 3.27 -21.01 -12.99
CA LEU A 724 3.77 -19.70 -12.63
C LEU A 724 2.67 -18.94 -11.91
N TYR A 725 3.01 -18.34 -10.77
CA TYR A 725 2.13 -17.39 -10.11
C TYR A 725 2.16 -16.07 -10.87
N LEU A 726 0.99 -15.54 -11.23
CA LEU A 726 0.85 -14.28 -11.94
C LEU A 726 0.57 -13.11 -10.99
N GLY A 727 0.07 -13.40 -9.79
CA GLY A 727 -0.31 -12.44 -8.75
C GLY A 727 -1.82 -12.47 -8.43
N GLY A 728 -2.22 -11.94 -7.27
CA GLY A 728 -3.58 -12.11 -6.74
C GLY A 728 -3.97 -13.59 -6.63
N ASP A 729 -5.11 -13.96 -7.21
CA ASP A 729 -5.57 -15.35 -7.31
C ASP A 729 -5.15 -16.03 -8.65
N TYR A 730 -4.30 -15.41 -9.48
CA TYR A 730 -4.08 -15.82 -10.88
C TYR A 730 -2.77 -16.58 -11.09
N PHE A 731 -2.84 -17.59 -11.96
CA PHE A 731 -1.75 -18.50 -12.28
C PHE A 731 -1.73 -18.82 -13.77
N ALA A 732 -0.55 -19.16 -14.28
CA ALA A 732 -0.36 -19.72 -15.62
C ALA A 732 0.23 -21.13 -15.52
N VAL A 733 -0.18 -22.01 -16.41
CA VAL A 733 0.46 -23.31 -16.62
C VAL A 733 0.87 -23.43 -18.09
N VAL A 734 2.14 -23.77 -18.32
CA VAL A 734 2.64 -24.06 -19.66
C VAL A 734 2.75 -25.56 -19.87
N SER A 735 2.33 -26.04 -21.03
CA SER A 735 2.34 -27.46 -21.34
C SER A 735 2.61 -27.74 -22.81
N ARG A 736 2.84 -29.00 -23.11
CA ARG A 736 2.63 -29.57 -24.43
C ARG A 736 1.26 -30.24 -24.47
N GLY A 737 0.34 -29.55 -25.12
CA GLY A 737 -1.07 -29.92 -25.32
C GLY A 737 -1.46 -29.73 -26.79
N GLY A 738 -2.75 -29.64 -27.11
CA GLY A 738 -3.21 -29.32 -28.48
C GLY A 738 -3.15 -30.46 -29.52
N ASN A 739 -3.18 -30.11 -30.80
CA ASN A 739 -3.42 -30.93 -32.00
C ASN A 739 -2.56 -32.22 -32.07
N GLY A 740 -3.03 -33.27 -31.42
CA GLY A 740 -2.32 -34.55 -31.34
C GLY A 740 -1.15 -34.58 -30.35
N GLY A 741 -1.10 -33.64 -29.40
CA GLY A 741 -0.08 -33.55 -28.34
C GLY A 741 1.27 -32.99 -28.84
N LEU A 742 1.24 -32.15 -29.87
CA LEU A 742 2.44 -31.61 -30.53
C LEU A 742 2.71 -30.14 -30.22
N ASP A 743 1.71 -29.42 -29.73
CA ASP A 743 1.68 -27.96 -29.67
C ASP A 743 2.28 -27.48 -28.34
N GLY A 744 2.79 -26.26 -28.34
CA GLY A 744 3.15 -25.55 -27.12
C GLY A 744 2.01 -24.61 -26.74
N VAL A 745 1.45 -24.80 -25.54
CA VAL A 745 0.30 -24.02 -25.08
C VAL A 745 0.53 -23.52 -23.65
N VAL A 746 0.14 -22.26 -23.40
CA VAL A 746 0.00 -21.68 -22.05
C VAL A 746 -1.48 -21.47 -21.76
N TYR A 747 -1.89 -21.73 -20.52
CA TYR A 747 -3.26 -21.55 -20.03
C TYR A 747 -3.21 -20.70 -18.76
N THR A 748 -4.18 -19.81 -18.58
CA THR A 748 -4.40 -19.05 -17.35
C THR A 748 -5.62 -19.56 -16.61
N PHE A 749 -5.56 -19.49 -15.27
CA PHE A 749 -6.63 -19.88 -14.37
C PHE A 749 -6.54 -19.08 -13.08
N SER A 750 -7.60 -19.10 -12.27
CA SER A 750 -7.55 -18.55 -10.92
C SER A 750 -7.77 -19.62 -9.86
N CYS A 751 -7.21 -19.42 -8.67
CA CYS A 751 -7.40 -20.26 -7.51
C CYS A 751 -7.44 -19.38 -6.26
N ASP A 752 -8.56 -19.42 -5.52
CA ASP A 752 -8.69 -18.66 -4.28
C ASP A 752 -7.94 -19.33 -3.10
N ARG A 753 -7.78 -18.58 -2.00
CA ARG A 753 -7.13 -19.05 -0.75
C ARG A 753 -7.87 -20.19 -0.05
N SER A 754 -9.09 -20.53 -0.47
CA SER A 754 -9.83 -21.71 0.01
C SER A 754 -9.59 -22.94 -0.86
N GLY A 755 -8.88 -22.80 -1.98
CA GLY A 755 -8.56 -23.84 -2.94
C GLY A 755 -9.63 -24.08 -3.99
N ASN A 756 -10.57 -23.15 -4.21
CA ASN A 756 -11.49 -23.22 -5.32
C ASN A 756 -10.81 -22.70 -6.59
N ILE A 757 -10.77 -23.52 -7.65
CA ILE A 757 -10.19 -23.17 -8.95
C ILE A 757 -11.31 -22.58 -9.83
N SER A 758 -10.95 -21.71 -10.78
CA SER A 758 -11.90 -21.21 -11.79
C SER A 758 -12.63 -22.36 -12.49
N ASN A 759 -13.94 -22.17 -12.74
CA ASN A 759 -14.79 -23.20 -13.37
C ASN A 759 -14.34 -23.60 -14.79
N SER A 760 -13.51 -22.79 -15.42
CA SER A 760 -12.86 -23.06 -16.71
C SER A 760 -11.50 -22.36 -16.75
N VAL A 761 -10.68 -22.73 -17.74
CA VAL A 761 -9.55 -21.92 -18.20
C VAL A 761 -10.05 -20.49 -18.47
N LEU A 762 -9.29 -19.50 -18.04
CA LEU A 762 -9.57 -18.08 -18.27
C LEU A 762 -9.21 -17.72 -19.71
N ASP A 763 -7.96 -17.97 -20.09
CA ASP A 763 -7.49 -17.83 -21.46
C ASP A 763 -6.37 -18.83 -21.81
N SER A 764 -6.05 -18.96 -23.10
CA SER A 764 -5.01 -19.85 -23.60
C SER A 764 -4.34 -19.32 -24.86
N LEU A 765 -3.02 -19.49 -24.95
CA LEU A 765 -2.23 -19.16 -26.14
C LEU A 765 -1.45 -20.38 -26.61
N GLU A 766 -1.65 -20.73 -27.89
CA GLU A 766 -0.82 -21.67 -28.63
C GLU A 766 0.42 -20.94 -29.15
N PHE A 767 1.49 -20.87 -28.33
CA PHE A 767 2.73 -20.20 -28.72
C PHE A 767 3.51 -20.97 -29.80
N TYR A 768 3.18 -22.25 -30.02
CA TYR A 768 3.72 -23.04 -31.11
C TYR A 768 2.74 -24.12 -31.58
N ASP A 769 2.47 -24.15 -32.89
CA ASP A 769 1.34 -24.89 -33.49
C ASP A 769 1.60 -26.34 -33.92
N GLY A 770 2.75 -26.91 -33.52
CA GLY A 770 3.07 -28.30 -33.82
C GLY A 770 3.29 -28.62 -35.31
N THR A 771 3.18 -27.64 -36.23
CA THR A 771 3.07 -27.92 -37.68
C THR A 771 4.36 -28.43 -38.31
N VAL A 772 5.52 -28.06 -37.75
CA VAL A 772 6.85 -28.40 -38.28
C VAL A 772 7.55 -29.49 -37.47
N ASN A 773 7.25 -29.57 -36.17
CA ASN A 773 7.93 -30.39 -35.18
C ASN A 773 7.10 -30.50 -33.90
N THR A 774 7.56 -31.28 -32.94
CA THR A 774 6.95 -31.39 -31.61
C THR A 774 7.60 -30.41 -30.63
N CYS A 775 6.79 -29.63 -29.90
CA CYS A 775 7.24 -28.86 -28.73
C CYS A 775 7.79 -29.82 -27.66
N PHE A 776 8.84 -29.48 -26.94
CA PHE A 776 9.34 -30.29 -25.83
C PHE A 776 9.91 -29.41 -24.73
N LYS A 777 9.69 -29.84 -23.48
CA LYS A 777 10.17 -29.18 -22.26
C LYS A 777 9.92 -27.67 -22.26
N PRO A 778 8.66 -27.22 -22.44
CA PRO A 778 8.37 -25.81 -22.31
C PRO A 778 8.64 -25.35 -20.87
N ARG A 779 9.18 -24.15 -20.69
CA ARG A 779 9.27 -23.50 -19.38
C ARG A 779 8.97 -22.02 -19.52
N ILE A 780 8.02 -21.54 -18.72
CA ILE A 780 7.61 -20.14 -18.67
C ILE A 780 8.29 -19.43 -17.49
N ILE A 781 8.75 -18.21 -17.72
CA ILE A 781 9.17 -17.27 -16.67
C ILE A 781 8.52 -15.91 -16.89
N TYR A 782 8.38 -15.17 -15.80
CA TYR A 782 8.18 -13.73 -15.83
C TYR A 782 9.49 -13.04 -16.27
N VAL A 783 9.38 -11.98 -17.07
CA VAL A 783 10.53 -11.15 -17.46
C VAL A 783 10.40 -9.76 -16.83
N GLN A 784 9.40 -8.98 -17.24
CA GLN A 784 9.14 -7.64 -16.70
C GLN A 784 7.78 -7.11 -17.13
N GLY A 785 7.14 -6.27 -16.31
CA GLY A 785 5.84 -5.66 -16.60
C GLY A 785 4.76 -6.72 -16.79
N ILE A 786 4.22 -6.82 -18.01
CA ILE A 786 3.27 -7.87 -18.40
C ILE A 786 3.91 -8.92 -19.32
N ILE A 787 5.23 -8.88 -19.54
CA ILE A 787 5.95 -9.71 -20.51
C ILE A 787 6.44 -11.00 -19.86
N TYR A 788 6.12 -12.12 -20.53
CA TYR A 788 6.55 -13.46 -20.16
C TYR A 788 7.34 -14.09 -21.30
N ALA A 789 8.24 -15.00 -20.96
CA ALA A 789 9.03 -15.76 -21.92
C ALA A 789 8.88 -17.26 -21.70
N VAL A 790 8.68 -18.01 -22.78
CA VAL A 790 8.68 -19.47 -22.80
C VAL A 790 9.89 -19.96 -23.59
N VAL A 791 10.67 -20.85 -22.97
CA VAL A 791 11.70 -21.62 -23.68
C VAL A 791 11.22 -23.03 -23.96
N TYR A 792 11.58 -23.55 -25.13
CA TYR A 792 11.25 -24.91 -25.55
C TYR A 792 12.21 -25.38 -26.65
N TYR A 793 12.15 -26.64 -27.03
CA TYR A 793 12.91 -27.14 -28.17
C TYR A 793 12.12 -28.11 -29.05
N TYR A 794 12.60 -28.31 -30.27
CA TYR A 794 12.07 -29.25 -31.23
C TYR A 794 12.77 -30.60 -31.16
N GLN A 795 12.06 -31.67 -30.80
CA GLN A 795 12.67 -32.99 -30.61
C GLN A 795 13.43 -33.52 -31.82
N SER A 796 12.91 -33.36 -33.04
CA SER A 796 13.56 -33.98 -34.21
C SER A 796 14.70 -33.15 -34.79
N SER A 797 14.79 -31.86 -34.46
CA SER A 797 15.84 -30.96 -34.97
C SER A 797 16.80 -30.48 -33.89
N ASN A 798 16.54 -30.78 -32.61
CA ASN A 798 17.25 -30.29 -31.44
C ASN A 798 17.39 -28.76 -31.41
N SER A 799 16.52 -28.01 -32.09
CA SER A 799 16.58 -26.55 -32.11
C SER A 799 15.81 -25.98 -30.93
N GLY A 800 16.45 -25.13 -30.13
CA GLY A 800 15.79 -24.44 -29.02
C GLY A 800 15.19 -23.11 -29.47
N PHE A 801 14.25 -22.58 -28.70
CA PHE A 801 13.55 -21.35 -28.97
C PHE A 801 13.26 -20.60 -27.67
N ILE A 802 13.19 -19.27 -27.76
CA ILE A 802 12.60 -18.37 -26.77
C ILE A 802 11.44 -17.69 -27.49
N THR A 803 10.25 -17.71 -26.89
CA THR A 803 9.06 -17.04 -27.40
C THR A 803 8.47 -16.14 -26.33
N THR A 804 8.05 -14.94 -26.71
CA THR A 804 7.50 -13.93 -25.80
C THR A 804 6.04 -13.62 -26.13
N PHE A 805 5.29 -13.24 -25.11
CA PHE A 805 3.91 -12.78 -25.15
C PHE A 805 3.63 -12.00 -23.86
N SER A 806 2.48 -11.33 -23.78
CA SER A 806 2.02 -10.72 -22.54
C SER A 806 0.86 -11.47 -21.91
N ILE A 807 0.76 -11.42 -20.59
CA ILE A 807 -0.43 -11.85 -19.85
C ILE A 807 -0.95 -10.66 -19.05
N GLU A 808 -2.19 -10.24 -19.30
CA GLU A 808 -2.93 -9.28 -18.49
C GLU A 808 -3.43 -10.01 -17.24
N ALA A 809 -2.65 -10.04 -16.18
CA ALA A 809 -3.19 -10.32 -14.84
C ALA A 809 -3.94 -9.07 -14.34
N PRO A 810 -4.75 -9.13 -13.25
CA PRO A 810 -5.09 -7.89 -12.56
C PRO A 810 -3.78 -7.16 -12.32
N SER A 811 -3.79 -5.83 -12.45
CA SER A 811 -2.67 -5.04 -11.98
C SER A 811 -2.42 -5.42 -10.52
N ILE A 812 -1.42 -6.28 -10.28
CA ILE A 812 -0.74 -6.28 -9.01
C ILE A 812 0.00 -4.97 -9.05
N GLU A 813 -0.54 -4.03 -8.32
CA GLU A 813 0.12 -2.78 -7.96
C GLU A 813 1.44 -3.14 -7.27
N THR A 814 2.48 -3.28 -8.08
CA THR A 814 3.82 -3.66 -7.65
C THR A 814 4.53 -2.39 -7.19
N ALA A 815 4.58 -2.16 -5.89
CA ALA A 815 5.46 -1.13 -5.34
C ALA A 815 6.92 -1.43 -5.74
N THR A 816 7.61 -0.44 -6.32
CA THR A 816 8.98 -0.57 -6.83
C THR A 816 9.95 0.21 -5.94
N PHE A 817 10.83 -0.49 -5.22
CA PHE A 817 11.72 0.13 -4.22
C PHE A 817 13.14 0.35 -4.75
N ASN A 818 13.69 1.58 -4.67
CA ASN A 818 15.02 1.94 -5.20
C ASN A 818 16.04 2.39 -4.11
N SER A 819 15.81 2.11 -2.82
CA SER A 819 16.77 2.40 -1.71
C SER A 819 16.80 1.38 -0.56
N ASN A 820 17.95 1.29 0.13
CA ASN A 820 18.32 0.37 1.23
C ASN A 820 17.43 0.44 2.52
N SER A 821 16.15 0.10 2.41
CA SER A 821 15.09 0.39 3.41
C SER A 821 14.84 -0.76 4.40
N TYR A 822 14.29 -0.52 5.60
CA TYR A 822 14.00 -1.56 6.61
C TYR A 822 12.49 -1.89 6.68
N LEU A 823 12.01 -3.04 6.21
CA LEU A 823 10.57 -3.26 5.89
C LEU A 823 9.84 -4.23 6.87
N TYR A 824 8.50 -4.23 7.00
CA TYR A 824 7.68 -5.28 7.67
C TYR A 824 6.38 -5.57 6.87
N THR A 825 6.34 -6.53 5.93
CA THR A 825 5.18 -6.72 4.99
C THR A 825 4.37 -7.99 5.21
N GLU A 826 3.08 -7.96 4.84
CA GLU A 826 2.20 -9.14 4.71
C GLU A 826 1.72 -9.42 3.26
N GLU A 827 2.28 -8.76 2.21
CA GLU A 827 1.89 -8.93 0.78
C GLU A 827 3.05 -8.73 -0.24
N THR A 828 2.79 -9.06 -1.54
CA THR A 828 3.76 -9.22 -2.66
C THR A 828 4.39 -7.95 -3.22
N ALA A 829 5.71 -7.74 -3.07
CA ALA A 829 6.44 -6.51 -3.51
C ALA A 829 7.65 -6.76 -4.46
N THR A 830 8.10 -5.77 -5.27
CA THR A 830 9.31 -5.87 -6.17
C THR A 830 10.45 -4.89 -5.80
N PHE A 831 11.68 -5.35 -5.52
CA PHE A 831 12.77 -4.50 -4.94
C PHE A 831 14.05 -4.37 -5.80
N ASN A 832 14.54 -3.14 -6.06
CA ASN A 832 15.73 -2.83 -6.91
C ASN A 832 16.96 -2.23 -6.15
N SER A 833 17.00 -2.23 -4.80
CA SER A 833 18.21 -1.88 -3.98
C SER A 833 18.51 -2.79 -2.76
N ASP A 834 19.62 -2.56 -2.03
CA ASP A 834 20.14 -3.37 -0.90
C ASP A 834 19.40 -3.16 0.47
N SER A 835 18.10 -3.45 0.56
CA SER A 835 17.20 -3.20 1.72
C SER A 835 17.26 -4.27 2.84
N HIS A 836 16.83 -3.99 4.08
CA HIS A 836 16.73 -4.91 5.25
C HIS A 836 15.26 -5.20 5.68
N ILE A 837 14.60 -6.16 5.05
CA ILE A 837 13.17 -6.49 5.19
C ILE A 837 12.90 -7.43 6.39
N TRP A 838 11.75 -7.30 7.06
CA TRP A 838 10.99 -8.33 7.78
C TRP A 838 9.71 -8.60 6.96
N ASP A 839 9.27 -9.83 6.76
CA ASP A 839 8.11 -10.14 5.87
C ASP A 839 7.36 -11.38 6.42
N THR A 840 6.11 -11.60 6.04
CA THR A 840 5.30 -12.81 6.30
C THR A 840 4.65 -13.41 5.04
N GLU A 841 4.80 -12.78 3.85
CA GLU A 841 4.16 -13.16 2.59
C GLU A 841 4.81 -12.52 1.33
N THR A 842 5.49 -13.33 0.50
CA THR A 842 5.80 -13.12 -0.93
C THR A 842 6.59 -11.85 -1.34
N ALA A 843 7.75 -11.97 -2.02
CA ALA A 843 8.44 -10.80 -2.60
C ALA A 843 9.30 -11.18 -3.84
N THR A 844 9.40 -10.27 -4.82
CA THR A 844 10.23 -10.33 -6.04
C THR A 844 11.39 -9.35 -5.94
N PHE A 845 12.61 -9.69 -6.39
CA PHE A 845 13.78 -8.85 -6.13
C PHE A 845 14.76 -8.81 -7.29
N ASN A 846 15.27 -7.60 -7.58
CA ASN A 846 16.19 -7.26 -8.67
C ASN A 846 17.54 -6.67 -8.13
N SER A 847 17.87 -6.83 -6.85
CA SER A 847 19.13 -6.34 -6.22
C SER A 847 19.42 -6.96 -4.82
N ASP A 848 20.58 -6.66 -4.19
CA ASP A 848 21.12 -7.31 -2.97
C ASP A 848 20.44 -6.90 -1.64
N SER A 849 19.11 -7.09 -1.48
CA SER A 849 18.39 -6.87 -0.20
C SER A 849 18.58 -8.00 0.84
N TYR A 850 18.84 -7.65 2.11
CA TYR A 850 18.71 -8.45 3.34
C TYR A 850 17.23 -8.66 3.72
N VAL A 851 16.74 -9.88 3.97
CA VAL A 851 15.36 -10.18 4.40
C VAL A 851 15.35 -10.95 5.72
N TRP A 852 14.31 -10.80 6.50
CA TRP A 852 13.99 -11.50 7.73
C TRP A 852 12.55 -12.05 7.63
N ASN A 853 12.34 -13.26 7.13
CA ASN A 853 11.00 -13.84 6.95
C ASN A 853 11.00 -15.34 7.27
N VAL A 854 9.82 -15.88 7.58
CA VAL A 854 9.51 -17.27 7.93
C VAL A 854 9.28 -18.19 6.70
N GLU A 855 9.11 -17.68 5.46
CA GLU A 855 8.90 -18.52 4.23
C GLU A 855 9.53 -17.95 2.92
N ILE A 856 9.88 -18.79 1.91
CA ILE A 856 10.61 -18.38 0.65
C ILE A 856 9.92 -18.73 -0.69
N PHE A 857 10.07 -17.79 -1.65
CA PHE A 857 9.60 -17.66 -3.05
C PHE A 857 10.53 -18.16 -4.17
N ASN A 858 10.00 -18.27 -5.40
CA ASN A 858 10.73 -18.59 -6.64
C ASN A 858 11.39 -17.34 -7.32
N SER A 859 12.03 -16.45 -6.55
CA SER A 859 12.87 -15.34 -7.07
C SER A 859 14.03 -14.97 -6.09
N ASN A 860 14.87 -13.98 -6.43
CA ASN A 860 16.31 -13.84 -6.11
C ASN A 860 16.79 -13.30 -4.71
N SER A 861 16.11 -13.37 -3.55
CA SER A 861 16.57 -12.65 -2.31
C SER A 861 17.07 -13.41 -1.05
N HIS A 862 17.95 -12.77 -0.26
CA HIS A 862 18.59 -13.24 1.00
C HIS A 862 17.65 -13.30 2.21
N ILE A 863 17.59 -14.39 3.00
CA ILE A 863 16.70 -14.51 4.19
C ILE A 863 17.44 -14.90 5.49
N TRP A 864 17.19 -14.19 6.60
CA TRP A 864 17.70 -14.44 7.97
C TRP A 864 16.55 -14.68 8.96
N ASP A 865 16.61 -15.75 9.76
CA ASP A 865 15.58 -16.09 10.77
C ASP A 865 16.05 -15.69 12.19
N THR A 866 15.17 -15.07 13.00
CA THR A 866 15.38 -14.89 14.45
C THR A 866 14.41 -15.80 15.22
N GLU A 867 14.96 -16.86 15.79
CA GLU A 867 14.89 -16.99 17.24
C GLU A 867 16.10 -17.77 17.80
N ILE A 868 17.07 -17.03 18.36
CA ILE A 868 17.89 -17.55 19.46
C ILE A 868 17.38 -16.87 20.73
N ALA A 869 16.58 -17.56 21.53
CA ALA A 869 16.82 -17.79 22.96
C ALA A 869 15.63 -18.52 23.64
N THR A 870 15.63 -19.85 23.63
CA THR A 870 15.90 -20.67 24.85
C THR A 870 16.14 -22.13 24.52
#